data_AF-A0A8T1VWY7-F1
#
_entry.id   AF-A0A8T1VWY7-F1
#
_cell.length_a   1.000
_cell.length_b   1.000
_cell.length_c   1.000
_cell.angle_alpha   90.00
_cell.angle_beta   90.00
_cell.angle_gamma   90.00
#
_symmetry.space_group_name_H-M   'P 1'
#
loop_
_entity.id
_entity.type
_entity.pdbx_description
1 polymer ?
#
loop_
_entity_poly.entity_id
_entity_poly.type
_entity_poly.pdbx_seq_one_letter_code
_entity_poly.pdbx_strand_id
1 'polypeptide(L)'
;MASQLWRPPRALAARLSRRASSPRAVTRRRLCASSSASSTIDGPRVFSGIQPTGTPHLGNYCGAIAQWVALQEPRATSPSLLKGDGRPSERDAATSPTSTSSSYSGDAPPTRLYSVVDLHALTVPFDAQRMPGQVRSMVAALLGAGLDPGRNILFRQSDVAAHAELAWLLSCITPLGWLQRMTQFKQKGAQTESSLGLLAYPVLMAADILLYRATHVPVGEDQQQHLELTRMIATTFNDRFGSNRPGGEEVLPKPFPMVEEGAAATTLSGAQRKSLARIMSLRDPTKKMSKSDTSARSRIELTDTADAIRKKVRKATTDAIGGIYYDREGRPGVSNLLDIANAVTGQSVAQLEAQYADYGTGAFKDSVADAIIAKICPIGERIKQYEADQEYIDQVLASGAAQASELAAVTMKDVKEVMGLARLATAACQELRDPDPVSCKIRVTHSPLDEGSPCLQLSAARLDHSLVVVVVKPATSHTWLHVPELLLQSWALSSAGLVHVSERLVRSGLLHRCVEFCSAFHASCPVGEAWADAVTGTDDGHNAAPCSNRGRCELDTGTCTCDTGFTGAACERMACSCNGHGSCKSMAKYALMQDPGRGTVYPYESNWDASKIYGCVCDAGYTAANCRERLCPVGDDPLTGTLLDPRGIQRNEKQRINCKATSGSFTLTFAGYTTEPIFADDTSKTVRAKFVALPSVTAATVTFGGITLTACTTIGNDVSIEFTQDFGNLPNIYGNPTGLVHSTPSVKPALTFTTVTEGTKESLPCSRRGVCDPGSGVCSCYPNYFSSDGNGGIGQRGDCGFVSGAVTACPGEIACSGRGTCRGPPTYDCICNEGFTGGDCNERVCPKGRSWFDRPTDTADTAHALVECSNAGECDRTKGDCLCFSGFTGAACNRMLCPNDCSGHGTCYTMEQLAKRATFNGETMSWTYGAVPNKKETWDYDMMQGCLCSPGWEGHDCSLRSCPTGDDPMTLQQRNEVQMLVCKGSSGFFTLKFRDAATPQLPFNVPAASLASALEALTTMGKVSATYSTDTNGVTGSPACDAAGSNTIRIESLTNFGDLPPLRWILDGALTLTISVDGVGGSVQGTKEEVVCSNRGICNHLTGVCRCSYGFTSSDGFGGEGDRGDCGYMEPLYLTSAAQQANAV
;
A
#
# COMPACT_ATOMS: atom_id res chain seq x y z
N MET A 1 -51.65 -3.45 -36.20
CA MET A 1 -51.56 -4.13 -37.51
C MET A 1 -50.39 -3.54 -38.30
N ALA A 2 -49.97 -4.24 -39.35
CA ALA A 2 -48.88 -3.86 -40.29
C ALA A 2 -49.16 -2.51 -41.00
N SER A 3 -48.27 -1.86 -41.77
CA SER A 3 -46.93 -2.21 -42.30
C SER A 3 -46.25 -0.96 -42.91
N GLN A 4 -44.97 -1.12 -43.28
CA GLN A 4 -44.15 -0.26 -44.15
C GLN A 4 -44.85 0.24 -45.44
N LEU A 5 -44.38 1.39 -46.00
CA LEU A 5 -43.79 1.53 -47.36
C LEU A 5 -43.87 2.97 -47.93
N TRP A 6 -42.73 3.62 -48.27
CA TRP A 6 -42.28 3.93 -49.66
C TRP A 6 -40.96 4.74 -49.73
N ARG A 7 -40.33 4.76 -50.92
CA ARG A 7 -39.06 5.48 -51.24
C ARG A 7 -39.27 6.48 -52.43
N PRO A 8 -38.27 6.87 -53.25
CA PRO A 8 -37.72 8.24 -53.30
C PRO A 8 -37.86 8.91 -54.69
N PRO A 9 -37.07 9.96 -55.00
CA PRO A 9 -36.27 9.85 -56.23
C PRO A 9 -34.82 10.38 -56.17
N ARG A 10 -34.05 9.93 -57.18
CA ARG A 10 -32.71 10.34 -57.64
C ARG A 10 -32.79 11.65 -58.47
N ALA A 11 -31.72 12.32 -58.94
CA ALA A 11 -30.29 12.47 -58.63
C ALA A 11 -29.71 13.48 -59.65
N LEU A 12 -28.56 14.12 -59.40
CA LEU A 12 -27.61 14.51 -60.47
C LEU A 12 -26.21 14.83 -59.91
N ALA A 13 -25.18 14.63 -60.73
CA ALA A 13 -23.78 14.77 -60.33
C ALA A 13 -23.00 15.66 -61.31
N ALA A 14 -22.01 16.42 -60.81
CA ALA A 14 -21.04 17.13 -61.63
C ALA A 14 -19.63 17.09 -61.02
N ARG A 15 -18.67 16.61 -61.82
CA ARG A 15 -17.21 16.78 -61.71
C ARG A 15 -16.83 18.18 -62.28
N LEU A 16 -15.68 18.83 -62.09
CA LEU A 16 -14.35 18.52 -61.53
C LEU A 16 -13.56 19.85 -61.37
N SER A 17 -12.55 19.93 -60.49
CA SER A 17 -11.21 20.57 -60.69
C SER A 17 -10.66 21.45 -59.53
N ARG A 18 -9.52 21.01 -58.97
CA ARG A 18 -8.26 21.72 -58.55
C ARG A 18 -8.36 23.17 -58.02
N ARG A 19 -7.65 23.61 -56.96
CA ARG A 19 -6.26 23.26 -56.54
C ARG A 19 -5.90 23.87 -55.15
N ALA A 20 -5.06 23.19 -54.33
CA ALA A 20 -4.23 23.70 -53.21
C ALA A 20 -4.95 24.37 -51.99
N SER A 21 -4.46 24.35 -50.73
CA SER A 21 -3.36 23.61 -50.05
C SER A 21 -3.50 23.76 -48.52
N SER A 22 -3.15 22.75 -47.73
CA SER A 22 -3.08 22.83 -46.24
C SER A 22 -1.94 21.92 -45.70
N PRO A 23 -1.19 22.31 -44.64
CA PRO A 23 0.04 21.62 -44.24
C PRO A 23 -0.20 20.33 -43.42
N ARG A 24 0.82 19.46 -43.44
CA ARG A 24 0.83 18.14 -42.78
C ARG A 24 1.02 18.26 -41.26
N ALA A 25 0.17 17.58 -40.49
CA ALA A 25 0.50 17.13 -39.13
C ALA A 25 1.13 15.72 -39.19
N VAL A 26 2.14 15.46 -38.36
CA VAL A 26 2.92 14.21 -38.37
C VAL A 26 2.34 13.21 -37.36
N THR A 27 1.73 12.14 -37.85
CA THR A 27 1.34 10.98 -37.03
C THR A 27 2.54 10.09 -36.72
N ARG A 28 3.07 10.16 -35.49
CA ARG A 28 3.96 9.12 -34.96
C ARG A 28 3.14 7.96 -34.40
N ARG A 29 3.26 6.78 -35.02
CA ARG A 29 2.91 5.52 -34.35
C ARG A 29 3.89 5.26 -33.20
N ARG A 30 3.40 4.91 -32.02
CA ARG A 30 4.13 4.09 -31.05
C ARG A 30 3.37 2.77 -30.89
N LEU A 31 4.11 1.66 -30.89
CA LEU A 31 3.59 0.38 -30.43
C LEU A 31 3.73 0.35 -28.91
N CYS A 32 2.67 0.01 -28.19
CA CYS A 32 2.75 -0.40 -26.80
C CYS A 32 2.80 -1.92 -26.75
N ALA A 33 3.93 -2.47 -26.30
CA ALA A 33 4.02 -3.86 -25.86
C ALA A 33 3.90 -3.85 -24.33
N SER A 34 2.90 -4.54 -23.79
CA SER A 34 2.64 -4.66 -22.35
C SER A 34 3.20 -5.98 -21.83
N SER A 35 4.29 -5.93 -21.07
CA SER A 35 4.81 -7.06 -20.30
C SER A 35 4.52 -6.85 -18.81
N SER A 36 3.55 -7.58 -18.28
CA SER A 36 3.30 -7.68 -16.84
C SER A 36 4.38 -8.56 -16.19
N ALA A 37 5.15 -8.01 -15.26
CA ALA A 37 6.13 -8.75 -14.46
C ALA A 37 5.73 -8.71 -12.99
N SER A 38 5.47 -9.89 -12.42
CA SER A 38 5.31 -10.08 -10.97
C SER A 38 6.63 -9.78 -10.26
N SER A 39 6.58 -8.98 -9.18
CA SER A 39 7.74 -8.59 -8.40
C SER A 39 8.08 -9.60 -7.29
N THR A 40 8.45 -10.81 -7.67
CA THR A 40 9.38 -11.60 -6.85
C THR A 40 10.67 -10.79 -6.69
N ILE A 41 10.95 -10.27 -5.48
CA ILE A 41 12.18 -9.52 -5.18
C ILE A 41 13.35 -10.52 -5.08
N ASP A 42 13.85 -10.98 -6.22
CA ASP A 42 14.88 -12.02 -6.27
C ASP A 42 15.93 -11.76 -7.38
N GLY A 43 16.08 -10.49 -7.76
CA GLY A 43 17.09 -10.02 -8.72
C GLY A 43 18.26 -9.29 -8.05
N PRO A 44 19.48 -9.37 -8.59
CA PRO A 44 20.64 -8.66 -8.03
C PRO A 44 20.43 -7.15 -8.01
N ARG A 45 20.60 -6.55 -6.82
CA ARG A 45 20.50 -5.10 -6.58
C ARG A 45 21.88 -4.47 -6.38
N VAL A 46 22.15 -3.38 -7.11
CA VAL A 46 23.37 -2.57 -7.00
C VAL A 46 23.05 -1.22 -6.37
N PHE A 47 23.74 -0.83 -5.31
CA PHE A 47 23.64 0.50 -4.71
C PHE A 47 24.98 1.25 -4.77
N SER A 48 24.98 2.53 -5.12
CA SER A 48 26.18 3.38 -5.06
C SER A 48 25.87 4.82 -4.67
N GLY A 49 26.68 5.38 -3.76
CA GLY A 49 26.56 6.76 -3.29
C GLY A 49 27.66 7.68 -3.82
N ILE A 50 27.31 8.93 -4.19
CA ILE A 50 28.27 9.96 -4.59
C ILE A 50 28.03 11.29 -3.86
N GLN A 51 29.08 11.86 -3.26
CA GLN A 51 28.95 13.12 -2.50
C GLN A 51 28.80 14.33 -3.45
N PRO A 52 27.84 15.25 -3.19
CA PRO A 52 27.65 16.49 -3.97
C PRO A 52 28.80 17.47 -3.74
N THR A 53 29.89 17.25 -4.46
CA THR A 53 31.17 17.96 -4.31
C THR A 53 31.47 18.84 -5.52
N GLY A 54 30.42 19.37 -6.16
CA GLY A 54 30.50 20.04 -7.46
C GLY A 54 30.99 19.12 -8.59
N THR A 55 31.31 19.71 -9.73
CA THR A 55 31.67 19.00 -10.97
C THR A 55 32.72 17.89 -10.73
N PRO A 56 32.47 16.65 -11.19
CA PRO A 56 33.45 15.56 -11.12
C PRO A 56 34.70 15.85 -11.95
N HIS A 57 35.81 15.21 -11.57
CA HIS A 57 37.04 15.18 -12.38
C HIS A 57 37.21 13.83 -13.08
N LEU A 58 38.11 13.77 -14.06
CA LEU A 58 38.42 12.57 -14.86
C LEU A 58 38.64 11.32 -13.99
N GLY A 59 39.34 11.43 -12.86
CA GLY A 59 39.50 10.33 -11.91
C GLY A 59 38.20 9.79 -11.27
N ASN A 60 37.16 10.62 -11.09
CA ASN A 60 35.83 10.15 -10.64
C ASN A 60 35.09 9.45 -11.79
N TYR A 61 35.26 9.95 -13.02
CA TYR A 61 34.66 9.35 -14.20
C TYR A 61 35.22 7.96 -14.46
N CYS A 62 36.54 7.84 -14.65
CA CYS A 62 37.17 6.55 -14.95
C CYS A 62 37.05 5.54 -13.80
N GLY A 63 37.11 6.01 -12.54
CA GLY A 63 37.10 5.13 -11.36
C GLY A 63 35.73 4.72 -10.82
N ALA A 64 34.62 5.25 -11.38
CA ALA A 64 33.27 4.87 -10.94
C ALA A 64 32.18 5.16 -12.00
N ILE A 65 32.03 6.42 -12.45
CA ILE A 65 30.87 6.82 -13.26
C ILE A 65 30.86 6.09 -14.62
N ALA A 66 32.02 5.86 -15.23
CA ALA A 66 32.13 5.10 -16.48
C ALA A 66 31.70 3.64 -16.32
N GLN A 67 32.01 3.01 -15.18
CA GLN A 67 31.51 1.67 -14.84
C GLN A 67 30.00 1.68 -14.63
N TRP A 68 29.46 2.70 -13.93
CA TRP A 68 28.01 2.83 -13.75
C TRP A 68 27.28 2.97 -15.09
N VAL A 69 27.82 3.77 -16.02
CA VAL A 69 27.27 3.92 -17.36
C VAL A 69 27.33 2.60 -18.14
N ALA A 70 28.44 1.85 -18.04
CA ALA A 70 28.60 0.55 -18.70
C ALA A 70 27.69 -0.56 -18.10
N LEU A 71 27.42 -0.52 -16.80
CA LEU A 71 26.55 -1.47 -16.11
C LEU A 71 25.10 -1.44 -16.61
N GLN A 72 24.67 -0.35 -17.28
CA GLN A 72 23.31 -0.14 -17.78
C GLN A 72 22.94 -1.00 -19.00
N GLU A 73 23.92 -1.57 -19.70
CA GLU A 73 23.68 -2.34 -20.92
C GLU A 73 23.51 -3.85 -20.61
N PRO A 74 22.60 -4.54 -21.30
CA PRO A 74 22.47 -5.99 -21.17
C PRO A 74 23.71 -6.70 -21.72
N ARG A 75 24.26 -7.65 -20.95
CA ARG A 75 25.41 -8.46 -21.39
C ARG A 75 25.01 -9.29 -22.62
N ALA A 76 25.68 -9.07 -23.74
CA ALA A 76 25.53 -9.92 -24.92
C ALA A 76 26.04 -11.35 -24.64
N THR A 77 25.26 -12.34 -25.03
CA THR A 77 25.54 -13.77 -24.83
C THR A 77 26.58 -14.29 -25.82
N SER A 78 27.68 -14.89 -25.31
CA SER A 78 28.54 -15.91 -25.96
C SER A 78 29.81 -16.17 -25.12
N PRO A 79 30.51 -17.30 -25.27
CA PRO A 79 30.03 -18.65 -24.96
C PRO A 79 30.86 -19.29 -23.82
N SER A 80 30.38 -20.40 -23.27
CA SER A 80 31.09 -21.17 -22.24
C SER A 80 32.47 -21.65 -22.70
N LEU A 81 33.54 -21.34 -21.97
CA LEU A 81 34.81 -22.08 -22.05
C LEU A 81 35.61 -22.02 -20.74
N LEU A 82 35.17 -22.81 -19.76
CA LEU A 82 36.14 -23.58 -18.99
C LEU A 82 36.76 -24.62 -19.93
N LYS A 83 37.99 -24.38 -20.40
CA LYS A 83 39.11 -25.35 -20.37
C LYS A 83 40.35 -24.80 -21.04
N GLY A 84 41.51 -25.27 -20.58
CA GLY A 84 42.80 -24.97 -21.18
C GLY A 84 42.98 -25.60 -22.55
N ASP A 85 43.84 -24.97 -23.32
CA ASP A 85 44.70 -25.51 -24.38
C ASP A 85 44.06 -26.27 -25.57
N GLY A 86 44.11 -25.65 -26.76
CA GLY A 86 44.27 -26.40 -28.02
C GLY A 86 43.52 -25.94 -29.29
N ARG A 87 44.01 -24.87 -29.94
CA ARG A 87 44.05 -24.53 -31.40
C ARG A 87 42.88 -24.87 -32.40
N PRO A 88 42.84 -24.21 -33.59
CA PRO A 88 41.57 -23.90 -34.27
C PRO A 88 41.38 -24.46 -35.70
N SER A 89 40.13 -24.41 -36.18
CA SER A 89 39.72 -24.10 -37.58
C SER A 89 38.17 -24.13 -37.66
N GLU A 90 37.41 -23.49 -38.54
CA GLU A 90 37.45 -22.34 -39.47
C GLU A 90 36.18 -22.53 -40.35
N ARG A 91 35.58 -21.43 -40.88
CA ARG A 91 34.61 -21.35 -42.01
C ARG A 91 33.07 -21.48 -41.81
N ASP A 92 32.43 -20.36 -42.22
CA ASP A 92 31.36 -20.21 -43.22
C ASP A 92 29.85 -20.37 -42.90
N ALA A 93 29.27 -19.22 -42.50
CA ALA A 93 28.28 -18.44 -43.27
C ALA A 93 26.90 -19.02 -43.71
N ALA A 94 25.86 -18.47 -43.07
CA ALA A 94 24.64 -17.88 -43.65
C ALA A 94 23.62 -18.73 -44.44
N THR A 95 22.40 -18.90 -43.88
CA THR A 95 21.16 -18.24 -44.39
C THR A 95 19.97 -18.42 -43.42
N SER A 96 18.99 -17.52 -43.50
CA SER A 96 17.69 -17.50 -42.78
C SER A 96 16.54 -17.60 -43.81
N PRO A 97 15.22 -17.74 -43.49
CA PRO A 97 14.52 -17.85 -42.19
C PRO A 97 13.68 -19.18 -42.09
N THR A 98 12.81 -19.50 -41.12
CA THR A 98 11.64 -18.78 -40.56
C THR A 98 11.00 -19.55 -39.37
N SER A 99 10.13 -18.89 -38.58
CA SER A 99 9.16 -19.43 -37.59
C SER A 99 9.71 -20.28 -36.43
N THR A 100 9.99 -19.72 -35.24
CA THR A 100 9.07 -19.37 -34.12
C THR A 100 8.58 -20.55 -33.26
N SER A 101 9.22 -20.73 -32.10
CA SER A 101 8.66 -21.38 -30.90
C SER A 101 9.25 -20.71 -29.66
N SER A 102 8.42 -20.33 -28.68
CA SER A 102 8.84 -19.58 -27.48
C SER A 102 9.42 -20.50 -26.40
N SER A 103 10.61 -20.17 -25.88
CA SER A 103 11.21 -20.78 -24.69
C SER A 103 11.32 -19.76 -23.55
N TYR A 104 10.88 -20.13 -22.35
CA TYR A 104 11.12 -19.36 -21.12
C TYR A 104 12.62 -19.36 -20.78
N SER A 105 13.17 -18.20 -20.43
CA SER A 105 14.49 -18.02 -19.82
C SER A 105 14.42 -16.93 -18.76
N GLY A 106 14.93 -17.20 -17.56
CA GLY A 106 14.97 -16.22 -16.46
C GLY A 106 16.15 -15.27 -16.62
N ASP A 107 15.89 -14.05 -17.09
CA ASP A 107 16.88 -12.96 -17.22
C ASP A 107 16.21 -11.60 -16.91
N ALA A 108 15.90 -11.34 -15.64
CA ALA A 108 15.50 -10.01 -15.19
C ALA A 108 16.76 -9.13 -14.96
N PRO A 109 16.84 -7.92 -15.55
CA PRO A 109 18.03 -7.07 -15.39
C PRO A 109 18.15 -6.55 -13.94
N PRO A 110 19.39 -6.36 -13.43
CA PRO A 110 19.62 -5.91 -12.05
C PRO A 110 19.02 -4.52 -11.79
N THR A 111 18.40 -4.33 -10.62
CA THR A 111 17.99 -3.00 -10.14
C THR A 111 19.24 -2.20 -9.72
N ARG A 112 19.39 -0.98 -10.23
CA ARG A 112 20.56 -0.12 -9.96
C ARG A 112 20.11 1.19 -9.34
N LEU A 113 20.69 1.51 -8.18
CA LEU A 113 20.37 2.70 -7.40
C LEU A 113 21.62 3.58 -7.25
N TYR A 114 21.47 4.85 -7.59
CA TYR A 114 22.51 5.87 -7.50
C TYR A 114 22.02 7.02 -6.62
N SER A 115 22.64 7.20 -5.46
CA SER A 115 22.25 8.22 -4.48
C SER A 115 23.26 9.36 -4.47
N VAL A 116 22.78 10.60 -4.63
CA VAL A 116 23.58 11.80 -4.34
C VAL A 116 23.52 12.02 -2.82
N VAL A 117 24.59 11.63 -2.14
CA VAL A 117 24.65 11.52 -0.67
C VAL A 117 24.99 12.86 -0.01
N ASP A 118 23.99 13.72 0.08
CA ASP A 118 24.09 15.05 0.67
C ASP A 118 24.13 15.03 2.21
N LEU A 119 23.46 14.08 2.89
CA LEU A 119 23.61 13.92 4.35
C LEU A 119 25.06 13.58 4.73
N HIS A 120 25.77 12.77 3.94
CA HIS A 120 27.20 12.51 4.13
C HIS A 120 28.07 13.74 3.93
N ALA A 121 27.65 14.71 3.12
CA ALA A 121 28.39 15.95 2.92
C ALA A 121 28.36 16.87 4.15
N LEU A 122 27.35 16.72 5.03
CA LEU A 122 27.22 17.47 6.29
C LEU A 122 28.23 17.03 7.37
N THR A 123 28.98 15.95 7.14
CA THR A 123 29.96 15.41 8.11
C THR A 123 31.21 16.29 8.26
N VAL A 124 31.41 17.25 7.35
CA VAL A 124 32.48 18.24 7.32
C VAL A 124 31.88 19.64 7.11
N PRO A 125 32.61 20.74 7.38
CA PRO A 125 32.11 22.10 7.15
C PRO A 125 31.63 22.30 5.70
N PHE A 126 30.38 22.76 5.55
CA PHE A 126 29.70 22.95 4.27
C PHE A 126 29.06 24.35 4.17
N ASP A 127 28.69 24.74 2.95
CA ASP A 127 27.99 26.00 2.68
C ASP A 127 26.56 25.70 2.21
N ALA A 128 25.58 26.03 3.05
CA ALA A 128 24.17 25.77 2.80
C ALA A 128 23.64 26.49 1.55
N GLN A 129 24.19 27.66 1.19
CA GLN A 129 23.79 28.39 -0.04
C GLN A 129 24.27 27.68 -1.31
N ARG A 130 25.33 26.86 -1.20
CA ARG A 130 25.96 26.16 -2.34
C ARG A 130 25.48 24.72 -2.50
N MET A 131 24.99 24.09 -1.43
CA MET A 131 24.56 22.69 -1.44
C MET A 131 23.53 22.36 -2.55
N PRO A 132 22.45 23.14 -2.79
CA PRO A 132 21.48 22.82 -3.84
C PRO A 132 22.12 22.82 -5.24
N GLY A 133 22.99 23.80 -5.52
CA GLY A 133 23.74 23.87 -6.78
C GLY A 133 24.76 22.74 -6.93
N GLN A 134 25.38 22.29 -5.83
CA GLN A 134 26.31 21.16 -5.83
C GLN A 134 25.61 19.81 -6.09
N VAL A 135 24.39 19.62 -5.56
CA VAL A 135 23.54 18.46 -5.89
C VAL A 135 23.16 18.49 -7.36
N ARG A 136 22.57 19.59 -7.85
CA ARG A 136 22.13 19.72 -9.25
C ARG A 136 23.28 19.55 -10.25
N SER A 137 24.45 20.15 -10.00
CA SER A 137 25.65 19.95 -10.84
C SER A 137 26.18 18.50 -10.79
N MET A 138 26.04 17.79 -9.66
CA MET A 138 26.35 16.36 -9.59
C MET A 138 25.38 15.52 -10.43
N VAL A 139 24.07 15.77 -10.32
CA VAL A 139 23.06 15.08 -11.14
C VAL A 139 23.28 15.35 -12.62
N ALA A 140 23.48 16.61 -13.02
CA ALA A 140 23.82 16.99 -14.39
C ALA A 140 25.11 16.30 -14.89
N ALA A 141 26.10 16.10 -14.01
CA ALA A 141 27.32 15.37 -14.34
C ALA A 141 27.11 13.87 -14.58
N LEU A 142 26.19 13.23 -13.84
CA LEU A 142 25.83 11.82 -14.04
C LEU A 142 25.02 11.64 -15.33
N LEU A 143 23.98 12.45 -15.52
CA LEU A 143 23.16 12.47 -16.75
C LEU A 143 24.03 12.79 -17.98
N GLY A 144 24.91 13.79 -17.87
CA GLY A 144 25.83 14.22 -18.92
C GLY A 144 26.98 13.23 -19.19
N ALA A 145 27.33 12.36 -18.24
CA ALA A 145 28.19 11.20 -18.49
C ALA A 145 27.49 10.12 -19.32
N GLY A 146 26.16 9.98 -19.16
CA GLY A 146 25.32 9.00 -19.85
C GLY A 146 24.57 8.05 -18.91
N LEU A 147 24.39 8.42 -17.64
CA LEU A 147 23.50 7.70 -16.73
C LEU A 147 22.04 8.01 -17.11
N ASP A 148 21.28 6.98 -17.43
CA ASP A 148 19.90 7.04 -17.92
C ASP A 148 18.92 6.84 -16.75
N PRO A 149 18.14 7.87 -16.34
CA PRO A 149 17.17 7.73 -15.26
C PRO A 149 15.98 6.82 -15.65
N GLY A 150 15.81 6.48 -16.92
CA GLY A 150 14.87 5.45 -17.38
C GLY A 150 15.35 4.01 -17.15
N ARG A 151 16.63 3.81 -16.79
CA ARG A 151 17.24 2.49 -16.52
C ARG A 151 17.74 2.30 -15.08
N ASN A 152 17.79 3.38 -14.29
CA ASN A 152 18.37 3.37 -12.94
C ASN A 152 17.64 4.39 -12.05
N ILE A 153 17.54 4.08 -10.75
CA ILE A 153 16.94 4.97 -9.76
C ILE A 153 18.00 5.99 -9.33
N LEU A 154 17.87 7.25 -9.74
CA LEU A 154 18.78 8.36 -9.41
C LEU A 154 18.07 9.36 -8.50
N PHE A 155 18.55 9.51 -7.26
CA PHE A 155 17.86 10.32 -6.23
C PHE A 155 18.84 11.04 -5.30
N ARG A 156 18.34 12.02 -4.54
CA ARG A 156 19.07 12.70 -3.46
C ARG A 156 18.76 12.01 -2.12
N GLN A 157 19.79 11.71 -1.34
CA GLN A 157 19.67 10.93 -0.10
C GLN A 157 18.69 11.58 0.91
N SER A 158 18.73 12.90 1.09
CA SER A 158 17.84 13.61 2.02
C SER A 158 16.34 13.61 1.65
N ASP A 159 15.97 13.29 0.40
CA ASP A 159 14.55 13.21 -0.01
C ASP A 159 13.87 11.91 0.44
N VAL A 160 14.64 10.92 0.93
CA VAL A 160 14.13 9.63 1.39
C VAL A 160 14.41 9.50 2.90
N ALA A 161 13.46 9.97 3.72
CA ALA A 161 13.60 10.09 5.18
C ALA A 161 14.02 8.78 5.89
N ALA A 162 13.66 7.63 5.33
CA ALA A 162 14.00 6.30 5.83
C ALA A 162 15.51 6.05 5.97
N HIS A 163 16.38 6.77 5.23
CA HIS A 163 17.84 6.71 5.42
C HIS A 163 18.25 7.14 6.84
N ALA A 164 17.73 8.27 7.31
CA ALA A 164 18.03 8.80 8.64
C ALA A 164 17.38 7.95 9.74
N GLU A 165 16.16 7.46 9.49
CA GLU A 165 15.44 6.58 10.43
C GLU A 165 16.16 5.24 10.63
N LEU A 166 16.54 4.56 9.55
CA LEU A 166 17.31 3.31 9.66
C LEU A 166 18.68 3.54 10.29
N ALA A 167 19.37 4.64 9.95
CA ALA A 167 20.66 4.97 10.56
C ALA A 167 20.55 5.15 12.09
N TRP A 168 19.45 5.72 12.59
CA TRP A 168 19.18 5.79 14.03
C TRP A 168 19.01 4.40 14.63
N LEU A 169 18.14 3.55 14.07
CA LEU A 169 17.88 2.19 14.57
C LEU A 169 19.15 1.32 14.57
N LEU A 170 19.95 1.38 13.51
CA LEU A 170 21.24 0.68 13.42
C LEU A 170 22.29 1.25 14.39
N SER A 171 22.23 2.54 14.73
CA SER A 171 23.13 3.13 15.74
C SER A 171 22.90 2.54 17.14
N CYS A 172 21.65 2.21 17.49
CA CYS A 172 21.29 1.60 18.77
C CYS A 172 21.86 0.18 18.97
N ILE A 173 22.32 -0.48 17.92
CA ILE A 173 22.97 -1.80 17.97
C ILE A 173 24.46 -1.78 17.62
N THR A 174 25.01 -0.64 17.17
CA THR A 174 26.41 -0.55 16.73
C THR A 174 27.32 -0.14 17.91
N PRO A 175 28.27 -0.98 18.36
CA PRO A 175 29.15 -0.62 19.47
C PRO A 175 30.07 0.56 19.13
N LEU A 176 30.13 1.57 20.00
CA LEU A 176 30.94 2.78 19.84
C LEU A 176 32.41 2.50 19.48
N GLY A 177 32.98 1.45 20.08
CA GLY A 177 34.36 1.03 19.82
C GLY A 177 34.62 0.54 18.39
N TRP A 178 33.60 0.13 17.63
CA TRP A 178 33.74 -0.21 16.21
C TRP A 178 34.01 1.05 15.38
N LEU A 179 33.26 2.12 15.66
CA LEU A 179 33.37 3.42 14.98
C LEU A 179 34.71 4.11 15.33
N GLN A 180 35.07 4.15 16.61
CA GLN A 180 36.34 4.74 17.08
C GLN A 180 37.59 4.06 16.49
N ARG A 181 37.49 2.80 16.05
CA ARG A 181 38.62 2.08 15.43
C ARG A 181 38.79 2.37 13.94
N MET A 182 37.83 3.01 13.27
CA MET A 182 37.88 3.29 11.83
C MET A 182 39.07 4.16 11.44
N THR A 183 39.79 3.74 10.39
CA THR A 183 40.98 4.45 9.90
C THR A 183 40.64 5.87 9.43
N GLN A 184 39.52 6.00 8.71
CA GLN A 184 39.01 7.27 8.19
C GLN A 184 38.63 8.25 9.32
N PHE A 185 38.04 7.77 10.43
CA PHE A 185 37.75 8.61 11.60
C PHE A 185 39.04 9.12 12.24
N LYS A 186 40.02 8.24 12.47
CA LYS A 186 41.34 8.60 13.03
C LYS A 186 42.11 9.60 12.17
N GLN A 187 42.04 9.47 10.84
CA GLN A 187 42.73 10.38 9.92
C GLN A 187 42.04 11.75 9.80
N LYS A 188 40.70 11.79 9.72
CA LYS A 188 39.94 13.05 9.57
C LYS A 188 39.77 13.81 10.89
N GLY A 189 39.53 13.10 12.00
CA GLY A 189 39.40 13.70 13.34
C GLY A 189 40.70 14.35 13.86
N ALA A 190 41.84 14.07 13.22
CA ALA A 190 43.10 14.76 13.47
C ALA A 190 43.26 16.08 12.66
N GLN A 191 42.36 16.37 11.72
CA GLN A 191 42.43 17.52 10.79
C GLN A 191 41.28 18.52 10.95
N THR A 192 40.16 18.11 11.55
CA THR A 192 38.97 18.94 11.79
C THR A 192 38.38 18.67 13.17
N GLU A 193 37.60 19.60 13.73
CA GLU A 193 36.82 19.30 14.94
C GLU A 193 35.93 18.07 14.72
N SER A 194 35.99 17.13 15.67
CA SER A 194 35.38 15.80 15.51
C SER A 194 33.89 15.84 15.87
N SER A 195 33.04 15.97 14.85
CA SER A 195 31.58 15.92 15.00
C SER A 195 31.07 14.49 15.23
N LEU A 196 29.89 14.35 15.85
CA LEU A 196 29.19 13.07 15.95
C LEU A 196 28.89 12.49 14.55
N GLY A 197 28.55 13.34 13.57
CA GLY A 197 28.36 12.93 12.19
C GLY A 197 29.60 12.28 11.58
N LEU A 198 30.80 12.84 11.83
CA LEU A 198 32.06 12.28 11.35
C LEU A 198 32.42 10.92 12.01
N LEU A 199 31.90 10.64 13.19
CA LEU A 199 32.02 9.33 13.84
C LEU A 199 30.96 8.32 13.36
N ALA A 200 29.72 8.79 13.15
CA ALA A 200 28.55 7.94 12.90
C ALA A 200 28.23 7.71 11.41
N TYR A 201 28.82 8.45 10.47
CA TYR A 201 28.55 8.26 9.03
C TYR A 201 28.77 6.83 8.50
N PRO A 202 29.63 5.95 9.05
CA PRO A 202 29.69 4.57 8.61
C PRO A 202 28.40 3.77 8.91
N VAL A 203 27.61 4.18 9.92
CA VAL A 203 26.28 3.63 10.21
C VAL A 203 25.24 4.17 9.23
N LEU A 204 25.34 5.46 8.86
CA LEU A 204 24.52 6.04 7.80
C LEU A 204 24.80 5.35 6.46
N MET A 205 26.06 5.07 6.13
CA MET A 205 26.43 4.28 4.95
C MET A 205 25.86 2.85 4.99
N ALA A 206 25.82 2.23 6.17
CA ALA A 206 25.18 0.92 6.33
C ALA A 206 23.66 1.01 6.08
N ALA A 207 22.99 2.04 6.62
CA ALA A 207 21.58 2.30 6.34
C ALA A 207 21.34 2.53 4.84
N ASP A 208 22.15 3.35 4.17
CA ASP A 208 22.04 3.63 2.73
C ASP A 208 22.05 2.36 1.86
N ILE A 209 22.82 1.34 2.26
CA ILE A 209 23.00 0.09 1.52
C ILE A 209 21.89 -0.92 1.89
N LEU A 210 21.62 -1.09 3.19
CA LEU A 210 20.72 -2.12 3.69
C LEU A 210 19.24 -1.79 3.44
N LEU A 211 18.88 -0.50 3.41
CA LEU A 211 17.52 -0.01 3.15
C LEU A 211 16.94 -0.53 1.83
N TYR A 212 17.79 -0.74 0.82
CA TYR A 212 17.40 -1.25 -0.49
C TYR A 212 17.65 -2.75 -0.68
N ARG A 213 18.07 -3.47 0.37
CA ARG A 213 18.52 -4.87 0.29
C ARG A 213 19.58 -5.06 -0.80
N ALA A 214 20.56 -4.15 -0.87
CA ALA A 214 21.54 -4.12 -1.93
C ALA A 214 22.49 -5.33 -1.86
N THR A 215 22.40 -6.23 -2.83
CA THR A 215 23.27 -7.41 -2.94
C THR A 215 24.72 -7.06 -3.28
N HIS A 216 24.94 -5.93 -3.97
CA HIS A 216 26.21 -5.57 -4.58
C HIS A 216 26.50 -4.08 -4.39
N VAL A 217 27.73 -3.73 -4.00
CA VAL A 217 28.15 -2.33 -3.82
C VAL A 217 29.52 -2.11 -4.48
N PRO A 218 29.65 -1.17 -5.45
CA PRO A 218 30.93 -0.81 -6.04
C PRO A 218 31.65 0.16 -5.10
N VAL A 219 32.56 -0.38 -4.28
CA VAL A 219 33.39 0.39 -3.34
C VAL A 219 34.85 0.41 -3.78
N GLY A 220 35.49 1.58 -3.65
CA GLY A 220 36.95 1.67 -3.79
C GLY A 220 37.69 1.04 -2.59
N GLU A 221 38.96 0.70 -2.77
CA GLU A 221 39.86 0.14 -1.73
C GLU A 221 39.77 0.94 -0.41
N ASP A 222 39.72 2.28 -0.53
CA ASP A 222 39.65 3.24 0.58
C ASP A 222 38.34 3.17 1.42
N GLN A 223 37.31 2.42 0.98
CA GLN A 223 35.96 2.31 1.57
C GLN A 223 35.56 0.87 1.94
N GLN A 224 36.40 -0.13 1.64
CA GLN A 224 36.11 -1.53 1.97
C GLN A 224 35.86 -1.74 3.48
N GLN A 225 36.56 -1.00 4.34
CA GLN A 225 36.38 -1.07 5.80
C GLN A 225 34.94 -0.72 6.25
N HIS A 226 34.24 0.17 5.54
CA HIS A 226 32.87 0.53 5.85
C HIS A 226 31.85 -0.46 5.28
N LEU A 227 32.17 -1.12 4.15
CA LEU A 227 31.35 -2.22 3.64
C LEU A 227 31.40 -3.43 4.58
N GLU A 228 32.56 -3.77 5.13
CA GLU A 228 32.66 -4.81 6.16
C GLU A 228 31.94 -4.41 7.45
N LEU A 229 31.97 -3.14 7.87
CA LEU A 229 31.10 -2.68 8.96
C LEU A 229 29.62 -2.87 8.63
N THR A 230 29.19 -2.54 7.41
CA THR A 230 27.80 -2.75 6.97
C THR A 230 27.40 -4.21 7.08
N ARG A 231 28.28 -5.14 6.68
CA ARG A 231 28.07 -6.59 6.80
C ARG A 231 28.03 -7.05 8.27
N MET A 232 28.88 -6.50 9.14
CA MET A 232 28.84 -6.79 10.58
C MET A 232 27.56 -6.26 11.24
N ILE A 233 27.10 -5.06 10.87
CA ILE A 233 25.84 -4.48 11.38
C ILE A 233 24.64 -5.30 10.92
N ALA A 234 24.58 -5.69 9.64
CA ALA A 234 23.53 -6.58 9.12
C ALA A 234 23.51 -7.91 9.86
N THR A 235 24.66 -8.56 10.03
CA THR A 235 24.79 -9.81 10.82
C THR A 235 24.27 -9.60 12.25
N THR A 236 24.73 -8.55 12.95
CA THR A 236 24.31 -8.23 14.32
C THR A 236 22.79 -7.98 14.42
N PHE A 237 22.19 -7.36 13.40
CA PHE A 237 20.75 -7.12 13.34
C PHE A 237 19.98 -8.43 13.15
N ASN A 238 20.40 -9.27 12.20
CA ASN A 238 19.74 -10.54 11.88
C ASN A 238 19.90 -11.55 13.04
N ASP A 239 21.06 -11.63 13.67
CA ASP A 239 21.31 -12.48 14.85
C ASP A 239 20.45 -12.06 16.05
N ARG A 240 20.12 -10.77 16.18
CA ARG A 240 19.39 -10.20 17.32
C ARG A 240 17.87 -10.15 17.15
N PHE A 241 17.40 -9.96 15.91
CA PHE A 241 15.98 -9.72 15.62
C PHE A 241 15.40 -10.65 14.54
N GLY A 242 16.24 -11.34 13.75
CA GLY A 242 15.79 -12.19 12.64
C GLY A 242 14.91 -13.37 13.08
N SER A 243 15.12 -13.87 14.32
CA SER A 243 14.25 -14.89 14.94
C SER A 243 12.80 -14.43 15.16
N ASN A 244 12.54 -13.12 15.14
CA ASN A 244 11.19 -12.56 15.32
C ASN A 244 10.38 -12.61 14.01
N ARG A 245 10.98 -13.05 12.89
CA ARG A 245 10.33 -13.18 11.59
C ARG A 245 9.86 -14.62 11.36
N PRO A 246 8.57 -14.86 11.06
CA PRO A 246 8.09 -16.19 10.67
C PRO A 246 8.91 -16.76 9.50
N GLY A 247 9.33 -18.03 9.60
CA GLY A 247 10.15 -18.69 8.59
C GLY A 247 11.68 -18.52 8.75
N GLY A 248 12.16 -17.68 9.66
CA GLY A 248 13.60 -17.59 9.99
C GLY A 248 14.50 -16.96 8.92
N GLU A 249 13.93 -16.15 8.03
CA GLU A 249 14.65 -15.51 6.92
C GLU A 249 15.52 -14.31 7.35
N GLU A 250 16.62 -14.08 6.61
CA GLU A 250 17.48 -12.90 6.78
C GLU A 250 16.71 -11.60 6.46
N VAL A 251 16.64 -10.65 7.41
CA VAL A 251 15.87 -9.40 7.25
C VAL A 251 16.66 -8.36 6.46
N LEU A 252 17.94 -8.21 6.77
CA LEU A 252 18.87 -7.30 6.11
C LEU A 252 19.99 -8.10 5.42
N PRO A 253 19.95 -8.32 4.09
CA PRO A 253 20.93 -9.17 3.43
C PRO A 253 22.32 -8.53 3.41
N LYS A 254 23.36 -9.36 3.56
CA LYS A 254 24.75 -8.91 3.62
C LYS A 254 25.26 -8.51 2.22
N PRO A 255 25.63 -7.24 1.96
CA PRO A 255 26.09 -6.79 0.66
C PRO A 255 27.47 -7.36 0.30
N PHE A 256 27.70 -7.68 -0.97
CA PHE A 256 29.01 -8.08 -1.50
C PHE A 256 29.73 -6.90 -2.19
N PRO A 257 31.06 -6.82 -2.11
CA PRO A 257 31.83 -5.89 -2.95
C PRO A 257 31.72 -6.32 -4.41
N MET A 258 31.45 -5.36 -5.32
CA MET A 258 31.56 -5.65 -6.75
C MET A 258 33.04 -5.79 -7.14
N VAL A 259 33.48 -7.03 -7.39
CA VAL A 259 34.79 -7.35 -7.95
C VAL A 259 34.64 -7.57 -9.45
N GLU A 260 35.51 -6.98 -10.27
CA GLU A 260 35.44 -7.08 -11.74
C GLU A 260 35.88 -8.46 -12.26
N GLU A 261 34.97 -9.43 -12.24
CA GLU A 261 35.04 -10.61 -13.11
C GLU A 261 34.40 -10.30 -14.47
N GLY A 262 35.24 -9.80 -15.39
CA GLY A 262 34.83 -9.39 -16.73
C GLY A 262 35.94 -8.83 -17.62
N ALA A 263 37.00 -8.25 -17.06
CA ALA A 263 38.18 -7.80 -17.80
C ALA A 263 39.13 -8.97 -18.20
N ALA A 264 38.58 -10.15 -18.50
CA ALA A 264 39.31 -11.38 -18.78
C ALA A 264 39.66 -11.58 -20.29
N ALA A 265 39.70 -10.49 -21.06
CA ALA A 265 40.07 -10.48 -22.47
C ALA A 265 41.31 -9.62 -22.79
N THR A 266 42.06 -9.17 -21.78
CA THR A 266 43.39 -8.57 -21.97
C THR A 266 44.43 -9.28 -21.11
N THR A 267 45.56 -9.62 -21.73
CA THR A 267 46.67 -10.40 -21.18
C THR A 267 47.54 -9.58 -20.21
N LEU A 268 46.91 -9.04 -19.17
CA LEU A 268 47.55 -8.12 -18.21
C LEU A 268 47.51 -8.69 -16.80
N SER A 269 48.65 -8.62 -16.13
CA SER A 269 48.88 -9.20 -14.80
C SER A 269 48.16 -8.43 -13.69
N GLY A 270 48.03 -9.04 -12.50
CA GLY A 270 47.34 -8.44 -11.35
C GLY A 270 47.88 -7.07 -10.91
N ALA A 271 49.15 -6.75 -11.21
CA ALA A 271 49.73 -5.43 -10.96
C ALA A 271 49.18 -4.36 -11.90
N GLN A 272 48.96 -4.68 -13.18
CA GLN A 272 48.43 -3.75 -14.20
C GLN A 272 46.93 -3.52 -13.99
N ARG A 273 46.17 -4.52 -13.55
CA ARG A 273 44.74 -4.36 -13.20
C ARG A 273 44.51 -3.34 -12.07
N LYS A 274 45.53 -3.07 -11.24
CA LYS A 274 45.49 -2.07 -10.16
C LYS A 274 45.77 -0.62 -10.64
N SER A 275 46.18 -0.40 -11.89
CA SER A 275 46.55 0.94 -12.39
C SER A 275 45.35 1.78 -12.84
N LEU A 276 44.41 1.16 -13.57
CA LEU A 276 43.31 1.85 -14.25
C LEU A 276 42.29 2.51 -13.30
N ALA A 277 42.15 1.97 -12.08
CA ALA A 277 41.29 2.51 -11.04
C ALA A 277 41.88 3.73 -10.28
N ARG A 278 43.14 4.12 -10.57
CA ARG A 278 43.85 5.21 -9.86
C ARG A 278 44.57 6.17 -10.80
N ILE A 279 43.77 7.04 -11.43
CA ILE A 279 44.27 8.23 -12.14
C ILE A 279 44.90 9.22 -11.14
N MET A 280 46.15 9.60 -11.39
CA MET A 280 46.97 10.45 -10.52
C MET A 280 46.93 11.92 -10.95
N SER A 281 47.37 12.81 -10.07
CA SER A 281 47.51 14.24 -10.34
C SER A 281 48.48 14.50 -11.48
N LEU A 282 48.10 15.38 -12.41
CA LEU A 282 48.97 15.79 -13.52
C LEU A 282 50.22 16.54 -13.04
N ARG A 283 50.19 17.14 -11.84
CA ARG A 283 51.30 17.91 -11.29
C ARG A 283 52.21 17.08 -10.39
N ASP A 284 51.61 16.17 -9.62
CA ASP A 284 52.29 15.28 -8.68
C ASP A 284 51.79 13.85 -8.91
N PRO A 285 52.43 13.09 -9.84
CA PRO A 285 51.93 11.79 -10.26
C PRO A 285 52.04 10.71 -9.16
N THR A 286 52.60 11.03 -8.00
CA THR A 286 52.60 10.16 -6.82
C THR A 286 51.28 10.22 -6.04
N LYS A 287 50.48 11.28 -6.23
CA LYS A 287 49.22 11.52 -5.52
C LYS A 287 48.01 11.30 -6.41
N LYS A 288 46.97 10.65 -5.87
CA LYS A 288 45.65 10.50 -6.51
C LYS A 288 45.08 11.88 -6.88
N MET A 289 44.43 11.98 -8.04
CA MET A 289 43.73 13.20 -8.45
C MET A 289 42.66 13.58 -7.40
N SER A 290 42.65 14.84 -6.94
CA SER A 290 41.74 15.31 -5.89
C SER A 290 41.09 16.65 -6.23
N LYS A 291 39.82 16.81 -5.84
CA LYS A 291 39.08 18.08 -5.89
C LYS A 291 39.64 19.13 -4.92
N SER A 292 40.21 18.71 -3.78
CA SER A 292 40.72 19.60 -2.72
C SER A 292 42.12 20.18 -2.98
N ASP A 293 42.76 19.82 -4.09
CA ASP A 293 44.03 20.44 -4.50
C ASP A 293 43.80 21.91 -4.89
N THR A 294 44.58 22.81 -4.29
CA THR A 294 44.53 24.26 -4.55
C THR A 294 44.87 24.61 -6.00
N SER A 295 45.57 23.73 -6.72
CA SER A 295 45.92 23.93 -8.12
C SER A 295 44.94 23.23 -9.05
N ALA A 296 44.06 23.99 -9.71
CA ALA A 296 43.20 23.47 -10.79
C ALA A 296 43.96 22.82 -11.97
N ARG A 297 45.30 22.92 -12.02
CA ARG A 297 46.16 22.25 -13.02
C ARG A 297 46.47 20.78 -12.69
N SER A 298 46.22 20.30 -11.47
CA SER A 298 46.47 18.90 -11.12
C SER A 298 45.39 17.94 -11.60
N ARG A 299 44.20 18.46 -11.96
CA ARG A 299 43.02 17.68 -12.33
C ARG A 299 42.37 18.19 -13.61
N ILE A 300 41.71 17.27 -14.32
CA ILE A 300 40.85 17.56 -15.48
C ILE A 300 39.41 17.44 -15.00
N GLU A 301 38.63 18.51 -15.12
CA GLU A 301 37.22 18.58 -14.74
C GLU A 301 36.34 18.23 -15.96
N LEU A 302 35.20 17.58 -15.75
CA LEU A 302 34.35 17.12 -16.88
C LEU A 302 33.77 18.24 -17.74
N THR A 303 33.83 19.49 -17.27
CA THR A 303 33.38 20.70 -17.98
C THR A 303 34.52 21.57 -18.53
N ASP A 304 35.79 21.14 -18.38
CA ASP A 304 36.96 21.83 -18.95
C ASP A 304 36.80 22.00 -20.48
N THR A 305 37.21 23.16 -21.01
CA THR A 305 37.27 23.39 -22.46
C THR A 305 38.47 22.67 -23.08
N ALA A 306 38.44 22.44 -24.40
CA ALA A 306 39.55 21.82 -25.12
C ALA A 306 40.90 22.52 -24.88
N ASP A 307 40.91 23.85 -24.85
CA ASP A 307 42.11 24.65 -24.53
C ASP A 307 42.58 24.46 -23.09
N ALA A 308 41.66 24.35 -22.13
CA ALA A 308 41.98 24.09 -20.73
C ALA A 308 42.61 22.70 -20.57
N ILE A 309 42.01 21.66 -21.17
CA ILE A 309 42.54 20.29 -21.18
C ILE A 309 43.95 20.28 -21.78
N ARG A 310 44.13 20.81 -23.00
CA ARG A 310 45.44 20.85 -23.68
C ARG A 310 46.49 21.60 -22.85
N LYS A 311 46.13 22.72 -22.23
CA LYS A 311 47.02 23.52 -21.37
C LYS A 311 47.39 22.81 -20.06
N LYS A 312 46.51 21.98 -19.51
CA LYS A 312 46.77 21.14 -18.32
C LYS A 312 47.67 19.96 -18.68
N VAL A 313 47.34 19.20 -19.73
CA VAL A 313 48.10 18.00 -20.16
C VAL A 313 49.50 18.34 -20.66
N ARG A 314 49.67 19.42 -21.47
CA ARG A 314 51.01 19.92 -21.85
C ARG A 314 51.90 20.26 -20.66
N LYS A 315 51.30 20.67 -19.53
CA LYS A 315 51.99 20.98 -18.27
C LYS A 315 52.03 19.83 -17.27
N ALA A 316 51.60 18.63 -17.66
CA ALA A 316 51.73 17.44 -16.81
C ALA A 316 53.21 17.13 -16.56
N THR A 317 53.54 16.76 -15.33
CA THR A 317 54.89 16.40 -14.91
C THR A 317 55.30 15.09 -15.55
N THR A 318 56.44 15.08 -16.25
CA THR A 318 57.09 13.89 -16.81
C THR A 318 58.58 13.97 -16.54
N ASP A 319 59.27 12.84 -16.62
CA ASP A 319 60.72 12.76 -16.64
C ASP A 319 61.33 13.26 -17.98
N ALA A 320 62.66 13.20 -18.07
CA ALA A 320 63.46 13.56 -19.24
C ALA A 320 64.02 12.34 -20.00
N ILE A 321 63.47 11.14 -19.78
CA ILE A 321 63.93 9.89 -20.41
C ILE A 321 63.27 9.75 -21.79
N GLY A 322 64.04 9.26 -22.78
CA GLY A 322 63.55 9.03 -24.15
C GLY A 322 62.59 7.85 -24.25
N GLY A 323 61.71 7.89 -25.25
CA GLY A 323 60.68 6.87 -25.51
C GLY A 323 59.48 6.92 -24.54
N ILE A 324 58.37 6.31 -24.94
CA ILE A 324 57.13 6.21 -24.15
C ILE A 324 56.90 4.75 -23.76
N TYR A 325 57.10 4.43 -22.48
CA TYR A 325 56.86 3.10 -21.92
C TYR A 325 56.34 3.19 -20.48
N TYR A 326 55.71 2.11 -20.01
CA TYR A 326 55.05 2.02 -18.72
C TYR A 326 56.03 1.55 -17.63
N ASP A 327 56.30 2.45 -16.69
CA ASP A 327 57.05 2.19 -15.47
C ASP A 327 56.48 3.10 -14.36
N ARG A 328 55.78 2.51 -13.38
CA ARG A 328 55.10 3.30 -12.34
C ARG A 328 56.05 3.73 -11.21
N GLU A 329 57.21 3.10 -11.06
CA GLU A 329 58.19 3.42 -10.02
C GLU A 329 59.23 4.43 -10.54
N GLY A 330 59.83 4.19 -11.70
CA GLY A 330 60.80 5.10 -12.31
C GLY A 330 60.20 6.23 -13.16
N ARG A 331 59.01 6.03 -13.75
CA ARG A 331 58.36 7.01 -14.67
C ARG A 331 56.89 7.30 -14.36
N PRO A 332 56.52 7.63 -13.10
CA PRO A 332 55.12 7.76 -12.69
C PRO A 332 54.31 8.79 -13.51
N GLY A 333 54.96 9.84 -14.02
CA GLY A 333 54.30 10.86 -14.86
C GLY A 333 53.91 10.36 -16.25
N VAL A 334 54.78 9.62 -16.93
CA VAL A 334 54.49 9.04 -18.26
C VAL A 334 53.49 7.90 -18.13
N SER A 335 53.65 7.05 -17.12
CA SER A 335 52.73 5.96 -16.79
C SER A 335 51.32 6.45 -16.46
N ASN A 336 51.16 7.56 -15.73
CA ASN A 336 49.86 8.17 -15.49
C ASN A 336 49.19 8.68 -16.78
N LEU A 337 49.96 9.20 -17.75
CA LEU A 337 49.43 9.62 -19.05
C LEU A 337 49.04 8.40 -19.92
N LEU A 338 49.77 7.29 -19.83
CA LEU A 338 49.38 6.01 -20.45
C LEU A 338 48.12 5.41 -19.81
N ASP A 339 47.99 5.42 -18.48
CA ASP A 339 46.78 5.01 -17.76
C ASP A 339 45.56 5.87 -18.18
N ILE A 340 45.74 7.19 -18.32
CA ILE A 340 44.68 8.10 -18.80
C ILE A 340 44.31 7.78 -20.26
N ALA A 341 45.30 7.59 -21.14
CA ALA A 341 45.07 7.28 -22.55
C ALA A 341 44.31 5.95 -22.72
N ASN A 342 44.70 4.92 -21.98
CA ASN A 342 43.99 3.64 -21.90
C ASN A 342 42.52 3.85 -21.48
N ALA A 343 42.30 4.60 -20.39
CA ALA A 343 40.96 4.80 -19.84
C ALA A 343 40.00 5.58 -20.77
N VAL A 344 40.51 6.46 -21.65
CA VAL A 344 39.65 7.23 -22.59
C VAL A 344 39.52 6.60 -23.98
N THR A 345 40.50 5.80 -24.43
CA THR A 345 40.50 5.15 -25.77
C THR A 345 40.09 3.68 -25.75
N GLY A 346 40.26 2.98 -24.62
CA GLY A 346 40.10 1.53 -24.52
C GLY A 346 41.27 0.70 -25.05
N GLN A 347 42.32 1.32 -25.61
CA GLN A 347 43.51 0.62 -26.10
C GLN A 347 44.37 0.12 -24.94
N SER A 348 44.91 -1.10 -25.02
CA SER A 348 45.78 -1.64 -23.97
C SER A 348 47.08 -0.83 -23.84
N VAL A 349 47.71 -0.85 -22.66
CA VAL A 349 48.99 -0.15 -22.44
C VAL A 349 50.04 -0.55 -23.48
N ALA A 350 50.18 -1.85 -23.77
CA ALA A 350 51.11 -2.35 -24.80
C ALA A 350 50.80 -1.83 -26.22
N GLN A 351 49.52 -1.62 -26.58
CA GLN A 351 49.14 -0.99 -27.86
C GLN A 351 49.55 0.48 -27.90
N LEU A 352 49.39 1.20 -26.78
CA LEU A 352 49.77 2.61 -26.66
C LEU A 352 51.30 2.77 -26.69
N GLU A 353 52.04 1.92 -25.99
CA GLU A 353 53.52 1.89 -26.04
C GLU A 353 54.04 1.64 -27.46
N ALA A 354 53.46 0.68 -28.19
CA ALA A 354 53.80 0.43 -29.59
C ALA A 354 53.43 1.61 -30.51
N GLN A 355 52.26 2.24 -30.28
CA GLN A 355 51.81 3.41 -31.05
C GLN A 355 52.69 4.65 -30.83
N TYR A 356 53.26 4.81 -29.63
CA TYR A 356 54.04 5.99 -29.23
C TYR A 356 55.55 5.71 -29.08
N ALA A 357 56.05 4.59 -29.59
CA ALA A 357 57.47 4.19 -29.46
C ALA A 357 58.43 5.29 -29.96
N ASP A 358 58.12 5.90 -31.11
CA ASP A 358 58.92 6.96 -31.74
C ASP A 358 58.55 8.38 -31.27
N TYR A 359 57.61 8.54 -30.32
CA TYR A 359 57.12 9.85 -29.91
C TYR A 359 57.98 10.47 -28.80
N GLY A 360 58.32 11.75 -28.96
CA GLY A 360 58.80 12.58 -27.87
C GLY A 360 57.68 12.91 -26.86
N THR A 361 58.03 13.11 -25.59
CA THR A 361 57.06 13.36 -24.49
C THR A 361 56.12 14.55 -24.74
N GLY A 362 56.54 15.54 -25.53
CA GLY A 362 55.68 16.66 -25.97
C GLY A 362 54.59 16.23 -26.95
N ALA A 363 54.94 15.49 -28.00
CA ALA A 363 53.99 14.97 -29.00
C ALA A 363 53.03 13.94 -28.36
N PHE A 364 53.53 13.11 -27.44
CA PHE A 364 52.71 12.20 -26.66
C PHE A 364 51.67 12.95 -25.80
N LYS A 365 52.06 14.01 -25.08
CA LYS A 365 51.12 14.85 -24.33
C LYS A 365 50.04 15.49 -25.20
N ASP A 366 50.37 15.89 -26.43
CA ASP A 366 49.38 16.43 -27.35
C ASP A 366 48.39 15.36 -27.84
N SER A 367 48.86 14.16 -28.19
CA SER A 367 47.99 13.02 -28.55
C SER A 367 47.06 12.62 -27.39
N VAL A 368 47.60 12.57 -26.16
CA VAL A 368 46.81 12.28 -24.95
C VAL A 368 45.79 13.39 -24.68
N ALA A 369 46.15 14.66 -24.91
CA ALA A 369 45.20 15.77 -24.81
C ALA A 369 44.06 15.62 -25.82
N ASP A 370 44.35 15.28 -27.07
CA ASP A 370 43.34 15.08 -28.13
C ASP A 370 42.39 13.92 -27.80
N ALA A 371 42.91 12.80 -27.28
CA ALA A 371 42.11 11.67 -26.84
C ALA A 371 41.17 12.03 -25.66
N ILE A 372 41.66 12.82 -24.69
CA ILE A 372 40.82 13.30 -23.58
C ILE A 372 39.77 14.29 -24.08
N ILE A 373 40.13 15.21 -24.99
CA ILE A 373 39.20 16.19 -25.59
C ILE A 373 38.06 15.46 -26.31
N ALA A 374 38.39 14.47 -27.15
CA ALA A 374 37.41 13.68 -27.89
C ALA A 374 36.43 12.93 -26.97
N LYS A 375 36.86 12.51 -25.77
CA LYS A 375 36.01 11.81 -24.80
C LYS A 375 35.22 12.77 -23.89
N ILE A 376 35.85 13.84 -23.41
CA ILE A 376 35.33 14.67 -22.31
C ILE A 376 34.55 15.89 -22.80
N CYS A 377 34.92 16.53 -23.91
CA CYS A 377 34.16 17.69 -24.39
C CYS A 377 32.68 17.37 -24.73
N PRO A 378 32.34 16.24 -25.39
CA PRO A 378 30.95 15.85 -25.60
C PRO A 378 30.18 15.51 -24.31
N ILE A 379 30.89 15.07 -23.26
CA ILE A 379 30.31 14.92 -21.91
C ILE A 379 30.03 16.30 -21.33
N GLY A 380 31.02 17.20 -21.31
CA GLY A 380 30.88 18.56 -20.78
C GLY A 380 29.82 19.42 -21.48
N GLU A 381 29.55 19.18 -22.77
CA GLU A 381 28.43 19.78 -23.50
C GLU A 381 27.08 19.28 -22.99
N ARG A 382 26.90 17.96 -22.81
CA ARG A 382 25.69 17.39 -22.21
C ARG A 382 25.48 17.84 -20.76
N ILE A 383 26.55 17.95 -19.97
CA ILE A 383 26.47 18.50 -18.61
C ILE A 383 25.90 19.92 -18.64
N LYS A 384 26.42 20.80 -19.51
CA LYS A 384 25.92 22.18 -19.65
C LYS A 384 24.47 22.25 -20.13
N GLN A 385 24.03 21.31 -20.96
CA GLN A 385 22.63 21.20 -21.39
C GLN A 385 21.72 20.86 -20.20
N TYR A 386 22.08 19.86 -19.38
CA TYR A 386 21.31 19.54 -18.17
C TYR A 386 21.41 20.64 -17.09
N GLU A 387 22.57 21.29 -16.91
CA GLU A 387 22.68 22.43 -15.98
C GLU A 387 21.84 23.65 -16.42
N ALA A 388 21.45 23.77 -17.69
CA ALA A 388 20.48 24.76 -18.15
C ALA A 388 19.02 24.35 -17.91
N ASP A 389 18.73 23.05 -17.79
CA ASP A 389 17.40 22.48 -17.57
C ASP A 389 17.25 21.97 -16.12
N GLN A 390 17.16 22.93 -15.20
CA GLN A 390 16.99 22.66 -13.77
C GLN A 390 15.66 21.97 -13.45
N GLU A 391 14.62 22.22 -14.26
CA GLU A 391 13.31 21.59 -14.08
C GLU A 391 13.38 20.09 -14.36
N TYR A 392 14.05 19.67 -15.44
CA TYR A 392 14.29 18.26 -15.71
C TYR A 392 15.12 17.58 -14.61
N ILE A 393 16.13 18.25 -14.06
CA ILE A 393 16.91 17.70 -12.93
C ILE A 393 16.03 17.47 -11.70
N ASP A 394 15.20 18.44 -11.34
CA ASP A 394 14.30 18.34 -10.19
C ASP A 394 13.20 17.27 -10.43
N GLN A 395 12.69 17.12 -11.66
CA GLN A 395 11.77 16.03 -12.06
C GLN A 395 12.43 14.65 -11.94
N VAL A 396 13.68 14.48 -12.40
CA VAL A 396 14.44 13.23 -12.25
C VAL A 396 14.64 12.89 -10.78
N LEU A 397 15.02 13.87 -9.95
CA LEU A 397 15.20 13.68 -8.51
C LEU A 397 13.89 13.29 -7.81
N ALA A 398 12.77 13.95 -8.13
CA ALA A 398 11.46 13.63 -7.57
C ALA A 398 11.00 12.21 -7.95
N SER A 399 11.13 11.83 -9.22
CA SER A 399 10.80 10.48 -9.69
C SER A 399 11.67 9.41 -9.03
N GLY A 400 12.98 9.65 -8.93
CA GLY A 400 13.90 8.72 -8.27
C GLY A 400 13.66 8.61 -6.76
N ALA A 401 13.32 9.72 -6.09
CA ALA A 401 12.99 9.74 -4.67
C ALA A 401 11.69 8.99 -4.36
N ALA A 402 10.67 9.06 -5.24
CA ALA A 402 9.45 8.28 -5.11
C ALA A 402 9.74 6.76 -5.19
N GLN A 403 10.44 6.31 -6.25
CA GLN A 403 10.83 4.91 -6.45
C GLN A 403 11.73 4.38 -5.31
N ALA A 404 12.67 5.21 -4.84
CA ALA A 404 13.51 4.87 -3.70
C ALA A 404 12.69 4.79 -2.40
N SER A 405 11.76 5.71 -2.16
CA SER A 405 10.92 5.70 -0.96
C SER A 405 10.03 4.45 -0.87
N GLU A 406 9.49 3.99 -2.00
CA GLU A 406 8.71 2.76 -2.11
C GLU A 406 9.55 1.52 -1.72
N LEU A 407 10.73 1.35 -2.31
CA LEU A 407 11.66 0.27 -1.96
C LEU A 407 12.15 0.33 -0.50
N ALA A 408 12.36 1.55 0.01
CA ALA A 408 12.78 1.80 1.38
C ALA A 408 11.67 1.48 2.40
N ALA A 409 10.41 1.80 2.09
CA ALA A 409 9.27 1.56 2.96
C ALA A 409 9.08 0.08 3.28
N VAL A 410 9.27 -0.81 2.29
CA VAL A 410 9.24 -2.27 2.49
C VAL A 410 10.27 -2.71 3.52
N THR A 411 11.54 -2.31 3.37
CA THR A 411 12.59 -2.67 4.34
C THR A 411 12.34 -2.04 5.72
N MET A 412 11.84 -0.80 5.78
CA MET A 412 11.52 -0.14 7.04
C MET A 412 10.36 -0.79 7.78
N LYS A 413 9.36 -1.32 7.07
CA LYS A 413 8.27 -2.10 7.68
C LYS A 413 8.85 -3.31 8.40
N ASP A 414 9.55 -4.19 7.66
CA ASP A 414 10.14 -5.42 8.21
C ASP A 414 11.09 -5.12 9.39
N VAL A 415 11.93 -4.09 9.27
CA VAL A 415 12.84 -3.65 10.37
C VAL A 415 12.04 -3.21 11.61
N LYS A 416 10.99 -2.42 11.46
CA LYS A 416 10.16 -1.95 12.59
C LYS A 416 9.37 -3.09 13.23
N GLU A 417 8.88 -4.04 12.44
CA GLU A 417 8.17 -5.22 12.93
C GLU A 417 9.10 -6.11 13.77
N VAL A 418 10.27 -6.51 13.25
CA VAL A 418 11.18 -7.39 14.02
C VAL A 418 11.82 -6.70 15.22
N MET A 419 11.89 -5.36 15.24
CA MET A 419 12.30 -4.57 16.42
C MET A 419 11.15 -4.30 17.41
N GLY A 420 9.91 -4.71 17.12
CA GLY A 420 8.75 -4.46 17.98
C GLY A 420 8.28 -3.00 18.02
N LEU A 421 8.65 -2.19 17.03
CA LEU A 421 8.29 -0.77 16.89
C LEU A 421 7.04 -0.55 16.03
N ALA A 422 6.58 -1.57 15.31
CA ALA A 422 5.27 -1.65 14.69
C ALA A 422 4.46 -2.79 15.33
N ARG A 423 3.15 -2.62 15.47
CA ARG A 423 2.26 -3.78 15.68
C ARG A 423 2.37 -4.66 14.44
N LEU A 424 2.44 -5.98 14.61
CA LEU A 424 2.51 -6.96 13.53
C LEU A 424 1.28 -6.82 12.63
N ALA A 425 1.44 -6.10 11.52
CA ALA A 425 0.39 -5.92 10.53
C ALA A 425 0.47 -7.08 9.53
N THR A 426 -0.31 -8.14 9.82
CA THR A 426 -0.55 -9.26 8.90
C THR A 426 -0.83 -8.70 7.51
N ALA A 427 0.07 -9.00 6.57
CA ALA A 427 0.33 -8.11 5.46
C ALA A 427 -0.79 -8.12 4.39
N ALA A 428 -1.73 -7.19 4.51
CA ALA A 428 -2.67 -6.84 3.47
C ALA A 428 -1.94 -6.18 2.27
N CYS A 429 -2.14 -6.69 1.06
CA CYS A 429 -1.63 -6.04 -0.14
C CYS A 429 -2.43 -4.76 -0.45
N GLN A 430 -1.77 -3.60 -0.43
CA GLN A 430 -2.27 -2.38 -1.05
C GLN A 430 -1.66 -2.21 -2.43
N GLU A 431 -2.48 -2.09 -3.48
CA GLU A 431 -2.06 -1.39 -4.70
C GLU A 431 -3.17 -0.48 -5.27
N LEU A 432 -2.74 0.52 -6.03
CA LEU A 432 -3.48 1.75 -6.29
C LEU A 432 -4.22 1.73 -7.64
N ARG A 433 -5.34 2.44 -7.70
CA ARG A 433 -5.97 2.89 -8.97
C ARG A 433 -5.51 4.33 -9.24
N ASP A 434 -5.27 4.68 -10.51
CA ASP A 434 -5.84 5.89 -11.14
C ASP A 434 -5.69 5.84 -12.70
N PRO A 435 -6.27 6.76 -13.52
CA PRO A 435 -7.23 6.29 -14.54
C PRO A 435 -6.99 6.79 -15.99
N ASP A 436 -7.42 6.01 -16.99
CA ASP A 436 -8.31 6.49 -18.08
C ASP A 436 -8.74 5.34 -19.04
N PRO A 437 -9.87 5.46 -19.77
CA PRO A 437 -10.53 4.31 -20.40
C PRO A 437 -10.19 4.09 -21.89
N VAL A 438 -9.81 2.87 -22.25
CA VAL A 438 -9.96 2.34 -23.62
C VAL A 438 -10.75 1.05 -23.59
N SER A 439 -11.94 1.09 -24.18
CA SER A 439 -12.92 0.00 -24.18
C SER A 439 -12.39 -1.30 -24.81
N CYS A 440 -12.40 -2.40 -24.05
CA CYS A 440 -12.20 -3.73 -24.62
C CYS A 440 -13.54 -4.38 -24.96
N LYS A 441 -13.89 -4.44 -26.25
CA LYS A 441 -15.05 -5.21 -26.73
C LYS A 441 -14.69 -6.70 -26.75
N ILE A 442 -15.15 -7.46 -25.75
CA ILE A 442 -15.13 -8.92 -25.83
C ILE A 442 -16.16 -9.37 -26.87
N ARG A 443 -15.67 -10.00 -27.94
CA ARG A 443 -16.50 -10.58 -28.99
C ARG A 443 -16.86 -12.01 -28.59
N VAL A 444 -18.02 -12.19 -27.96
CA VAL A 444 -18.58 -13.54 -27.70
C VAL A 444 -18.83 -14.22 -29.05
N THR A 445 -18.19 -15.37 -29.26
CA THR A 445 -18.53 -16.29 -30.36
C THR A 445 -19.04 -17.58 -29.74
N HIS A 446 -20.36 -17.74 -29.73
CA HIS A 446 -21.00 -19.01 -29.38
C HIS A 446 -20.69 -20.06 -30.45
N SER A 447 -20.44 -21.29 -30.00
CA SER A 447 -20.82 -22.52 -30.69
C SER A 447 -21.10 -23.59 -29.63
N PRO A 448 -22.00 -24.57 -29.90
CA PRO A 448 -22.75 -25.22 -28.84
C PRO A 448 -21.99 -26.39 -28.17
N LEU A 449 -22.37 -26.66 -26.93
CA LEU A 449 -22.19 -27.96 -26.30
C LEU A 449 -23.23 -28.93 -26.89
N ASP A 450 -22.81 -30.16 -27.20
CA ASP A 450 -23.70 -31.32 -27.35
C ASP A 450 -23.53 -32.25 -26.14
N GLU A 451 -24.62 -32.89 -25.72
CA GLU A 451 -24.74 -33.64 -24.48
C GLU A 451 -24.15 -35.06 -24.57
N GLY A 452 -23.58 -35.57 -23.47
CA GLY A 452 -23.10 -36.97 -23.42
C GLY A 452 -22.20 -37.33 -22.22
N SER A 453 -22.81 -37.66 -21.08
CA SER A 453 -22.15 -38.27 -19.90
C SER A 453 -21.71 -39.74 -20.19
N PRO A 454 -20.99 -40.47 -19.30
CA PRO A 454 -20.65 -40.14 -17.91
C PRO A 454 -19.20 -40.48 -17.45
N CYS A 455 -18.96 -40.25 -16.16
CA CYS A 455 -17.77 -40.59 -15.39
C CYS A 455 -17.30 -42.05 -15.56
N LEU A 456 -15.97 -42.25 -15.52
CA LEU A 456 -15.36 -43.56 -15.34
C LEU A 456 -14.89 -43.70 -13.90
N GLN A 457 -15.54 -44.57 -13.13
CA GLN A 457 -15.11 -44.97 -11.79
C GLN A 457 -13.76 -45.71 -11.87
N LEU A 458 -12.90 -45.52 -10.87
CA LEU A 458 -11.91 -46.54 -10.50
C LEU A 458 -12.29 -47.12 -9.13
N SER A 459 -12.92 -48.28 -9.18
CA SER A 459 -13.28 -49.10 -8.03
C SER A 459 -12.05 -49.74 -7.40
N ALA A 460 -12.03 -49.85 -6.07
CA ALA A 460 -11.01 -50.61 -5.35
C ALA A 460 -11.01 -52.09 -5.78
N ALA A 461 -9.82 -52.65 -6.00
CA ALA A 461 -9.60 -54.09 -6.14
C ALA A 461 -8.46 -54.52 -5.20
N ARG A 462 -8.78 -55.38 -4.22
CA ARG A 462 -7.76 -56.13 -3.49
C ARG A 462 -7.17 -57.17 -4.44
N LEU A 463 -5.86 -57.15 -4.67
CA LEU A 463 -5.11 -58.29 -5.19
C LEU A 463 -3.76 -58.42 -4.49
N ASP A 464 -3.29 -59.66 -4.47
CA ASP A 464 -2.26 -60.16 -3.57
C ASP A 464 -0.82 -59.75 -3.92
N HIS A 465 0.11 -60.07 -3.02
CA HIS A 465 1.55 -59.85 -3.14
C HIS A 465 2.14 -60.19 -4.53
N SER A 466 2.47 -59.16 -5.33
CA SER A 466 3.56 -59.20 -6.34
C SER A 466 3.89 -57.81 -6.87
N LEU A 467 5.19 -57.52 -7.02
CA LEU A 467 5.72 -56.25 -7.53
C LEU A 467 5.41 -56.09 -9.03
N VAL A 468 4.48 -55.19 -9.39
CA VAL A 468 4.23 -54.83 -10.81
C VAL A 468 5.03 -53.59 -11.20
N VAL A 469 6.08 -53.80 -11.98
CA VAL A 469 6.83 -52.71 -12.62
C VAL A 469 6.08 -52.26 -13.88
N VAL A 470 5.53 -51.04 -13.87
CA VAL A 470 4.92 -50.45 -15.08
C VAL A 470 6.03 -49.96 -16.02
N VAL A 471 6.34 -50.77 -17.03
CA VAL A 471 7.27 -50.41 -18.11
C VAL A 471 6.50 -49.68 -19.21
N VAL A 472 6.64 -48.35 -19.28
CA VAL A 472 6.23 -47.58 -20.47
C VAL A 472 7.38 -47.57 -21.48
N LYS A 473 7.31 -48.42 -22.52
CA LYS A 473 8.24 -48.34 -23.66
C LYS A 473 7.84 -47.21 -24.60
N PRO A 474 8.78 -46.37 -25.07
CA PRO A 474 8.55 -45.49 -26.20
C PRO A 474 8.52 -46.30 -27.51
N ALA A 475 7.53 -46.04 -28.37
CA ALA A 475 7.46 -46.65 -29.69
C ALA A 475 8.42 -45.94 -30.67
N THR A 476 9.57 -46.57 -30.91
CA THR A 476 10.32 -46.68 -32.19
C THR A 476 9.87 -45.77 -33.35
N SER A 477 10.75 -45.06 -34.05
CA SER A 477 11.99 -45.57 -34.68
C SER A 477 12.89 -44.41 -35.16
N HIS A 478 14.19 -44.38 -34.80
CA HIS A 478 15.38 -44.76 -35.61
C HIS A 478 15.71 -43.75 -36.75
N THR A 479 16.94 -43.27 -37.00
CA THR A 479 18.34 -43.75 -36.85
C THR A 479 19.32 -42.55 -36.71
N TRP A 480 20.60 -42.57 -36.33
CA TRP A 480 21.57 -43.48 -35.65
C TRP A 480 22.89 -42.66 -35.42
N LEU A 481 23.90 -43.24 -34.75
CA LEU A 481 25.36 -42.88 -34.74
C LEU A 481 25.82 -41.58 -34.02
N HIS A 482 26.93 -41.56 -33.27
CA HIS A 482 27.71 -42.65 -32.64
C HIS A 482 28.61 -42.11 -31.49
N VAL A 483 28.98 -43.01 -30.57
CA VAL A 483 29.97 -42.78 -29.50
C VAL A 483 31.40 -43.04 -30.03
N PRO A 484 32.42 -42.34 -29.48
CA PRO A 484 33.76 -42.90 -29.34
C PRO A 484 34.15 -43.09 -27.87
N GLU A 485 34.26 -44.34 -27.43
CA GLU A 485 35.01 -44.73 -26.24
C GLU A 485 36.50 -44.89 -26.59
N LEU A 486 37.38 -44.55 -25.64
CA LEU A 486 38.78 -44.98 -25.44
C LEU A 486 39.32 -44.09 -24.29
N LEU A 487 39.89 -44.57 -23.18
CA LEU A 487 40.55 -45.85 -22.89
C LEU A 487 40.26 -46.37 -21.47
N LEU A 488 40.03 -47.68 -21.37
CA LEU A 488 40.41 -48.49 -20.20
C LEU A 488 41.77 -49.14 -20.50
N GLN A 489 42.79 -48.87 -19.67
CA GLN A 489 44.02 -49.65 -19.44
C GLN A 489 44.91 -48.78 -18.53
N SER A 490 45.11 -49.07 -17.25
CA SER A 490 45.56 -50.30 -16.59
C SER A 490 44.99 -50.31 -15.15
N TRP A 491 44.93 -51.39 -14.36
CA TRP A 491 45.82 -52.56 -14.23
C TRP A 491 45.07 -53.89 -14.37
N ALA A 492 45.81 -54.97 -14.67
CA ALA A 492 45.31 -56.35 -14.69
C ALA A 492 46.05 -57.20 -13.65
N LEU A 493 45.42 -58.30 -13.21
CA LEU A 493 45.92 -59.32 -12.27
C LEU A 493 46.05 -58.82 -10.80
N SER A 494 45.70 -59.59 -9.77
CA SER A 494 45.07 -60.93 -9.70
C SER A 494 44.43 -61.16 -8.32
N SER A 495 43.58 -62.20 -8.23
CA SER A 495 43.30 -63.03 -7.05
C SER A 495 42.75 -62.39 -5.74
N ALA A 496 41.53 -62.83 -5.42
CA ALA A 496 40.95 -63.03 -4.07
C ALA A 496 40.64 -61.80 -3.18
N GLY A 497 39.39 -61.75 -2.69
CA GLY A 497 38.97 -60.83 -1.63
C GLY A 497 37.52 -60.37 -1.74
N LEU A 498 36.55 -61.23 -1.37
CA LEU A 498 35.27 -60.71 -0.86
C LEU A 498 35.56 -59.97 0.44
N VAL A 499 35.04 -58.73 0.59
CA VAL A 499 34.53 -58.09 1.83
C VAL A 499 34.42 -56.54 1.66
N HIS A 500 33.35 -55.95 2.23
CA HIS A 500 33.08 -54.51 2.46
C HIS A 500 33.14 -53.49 1.28
N VAL A 501 31.98 -53.20 0.68
CA VAL A 501 31.50 -51.79 0.49
C VAL A 501 29.97 -51.74 0.62
N SER A 502 29.44 -51.71 1.85
CA SER A 502 28.00 -51.55 2.12
C SER A 502 27.73 -50.64 3.31
N GLU A 503 28.30 -49.43 3.30
CA GLU A 503 28.17 -48.49 4.43
C GLU A 503 28.18 -46.99 4.06
N ARG A 504 28.37 -46.63 2.77
CA ARG A 504 28.43 -45.21 2.34
C ARG A 504 27.19 -44.67 1.62
N LEU A 505 26.26 -45.53 1.17
CA LEU A 505 25.06 -45.10 0.45
C LEU A 505 23.83 -44.86 1.36
N VAL A 506 23.85 -45.33 2.61
CA VAL A 506 22.72 -45.19 3.56
C VAL A 506 22.75 -43.85 4.31
N ARG A 507 23.88 -43.13 4.31
CA ARG A 507 24.06 -41.87 5.07
C ARG A 507 23.68 -40.56 4.35
N SER A 508 23.17 -40.61 3.11
CA SER A 508 22.98 -39.39 2.29
C SER A 508 21.56 -38.81 2.27
N GLY A 509 20.55 -39.46 2.90
CA GLY A 509 19.23 -38.87 3.17
C GLY A 509 18.40 -38.38 1.96
N LEU A 510 18.80 -38.73 0.74
CA LEU A 510 18.38 -38.03 -0.49
C LEU A 510 17.10 -38.56 -1.15
N LEU A 511 16.56 -39.71 -0.73
CA LEU A 511 15.34 -40.29 -1.35
C LEU A 511 14.02 -39.86 -0.68
N HIS A 512 14.01 -39.44 0.58
CA HIS A 512 12.75 -39.11 1.28
C HIS A 512 12.16 -37.75 0.89
N ARG A 513 12.97 -36.83 0.35
CA ARG A 513 12.56 -35.44 0.06
C ARG A 513 11.79 -35.22 -1.25
N CYS A 514 11.61 -36.25 -2.09
CA CYS A 514 10.96 -36.10 -3.40
C CYS A 514 9.45 -36.40 -3.42
N VAL A 515 8.87 -36.95 -2.34
CA VAL A 515 7.45 -37.39 -2.32
C VAL A 515 6.53 -36.45 -1.54
N GLU A 516 7.05 -35.68 -0.57
CA GLU A 516 6.25 -34.76 0.26
C GLU A 516 6.03 -33.37 -0.37
N PHE A 517 6.75 -33.02 -1.45
CA PHE A 517 6.69 -31.70 -2.10
C PHE A 517 5.51 -31.54 -3.10
N CYS A 518 4.41 -32.28 -2.90
CA CYS A 518 3.16 -32.15 -3.66
C CYS A 518 1.92 -31.99 -2.75
N SER A 519 2.12 -31.53 -1.51
CA SER A 519 1.06 -30.94 -0.71
C SER A 519 0.79 -29.51 -1.18
N ALA A 520 -0.47 -29.14 -1.39
CA ALA A 520 -0.85 -27.86 -1.97
C ALA A 520 -0.41 -26.67 -1.10
N PHE A 521 0.35 -25.75 -1.69
CA PHE A 521 0.55 -24.40 -1.13
C PHE A 521 -0.77 -23.63 -1.28
N HIS A 522 -1.58 -23.59 -0.22
CA HIS A 522 -2.67 -22.61 -0.15
C HIS A 522 -2.07 -21.21 0.03
N ALA A 523 -2.50 -20.25 -0.78
CA ALA A 523 -2.11 -18.87 -0.68
C ALA A 523 -2.98 -18.15 0.37
N SER A 524 -2.34 -17.41 1.28
CA SER A 524 -3.04 -16.65 2.32
C SER A 524 -3.78 -15.45 1.70
N CYS A 525 -5.08 -15.33 1.97
CA CYS A 525 -5.85 -14.18 1.51
C CYS A 525 -5.53 -12.90 2.29
N PRO A 526 -5.64 -11.71 1.67
CA PRO A 526 -5.55 -10.42 2.32
C PRO A 526 -6.46 -10.32 3.55
N VAL A 527 -5.89 -9.81 4.64
CA VAL A 527 -6.55 -9.55 5.92
C VAL A 527 -6.78 -8.06 6.06
N GLY A 528 -7.90 -7.64 6.63
CA GLY A 528 -8.13 -6.23 6.98
C GLY A 528 -9.25 -6.09 8.00
N GLU A 529 -9.30 -4.96 8.70
CA GLU A 529 -10.30 -4.67 9.74
C GLU A 529 -11.72 -5.13 9.33
N ALA A 530 -12.34 -6.01 10.12
CA ALA A 530 -13.64 -6.59 9.80
C ALA A 530 -14.75 -5.54 9.74
N TRP A 531 -15.69 -5.70 8.82
CA TRP A 531 -16.91 -4.89 8.78
C TRP A 531 -17.90 -5.23 9.89
N ALA A 532 -17.87 -6.48 10.37
CA ALA A 532 -18.57 -6.94 11.55
C ALA A 532 -17.84 -8.17 12.11
N ASP A 533 -17.66 -8.21 13.42
CA ASP A 533 -17.09 -9.35 14.12
C ASP A 533 -17.65 -9.49 15.55
N ALA A 534 -17.37 -10.62 16.21
CA ALA A 534 -17.67 -10.81 17.63
C ALA A 534 -16.75 -9.94 18.48
N VAL A 535 -17.31 -9.25 19.49
CA VAL A 535 -16.57 -8.30 20.31
C VAL A 535 -15.70 -9.02 21.35
N THR A 536 -14.37 -8.97 21.18
CA THR A 536 -13.39 -9.65 22.07
C THR A 536 -12.90 -8.82 23.26
N GLY A 537 -13.25 -7.54 23.30
CA GLY A 537 -12.91 -6.62 24.40
C GLY A 537 -13.66 -5.29 24.31
N THR A 538 -13.36 -4.33 25.19
CA THR A 538 -13.96 -2.98 25.11
C THR A 538 -13.62 -2.30 23.78
N ASP A 539 -14.64 -1.98 23.00
CA ASP A 539 -14.56 -1.33 21.67
C ASP A 539 -13.87 -2.16 20.56
N ASP A 540 -13.68 -3.45 20.77
CA ASP A 540 -12.93 -4.34 19.87
C ASP A 540 -13.88 -5.19 19.00
N GLY A 541 -14.49 -4.57 17.99
CA GLY A 541 -15.46 -5.19 17.06
C GLY A 541 -15.07 -5.20 15.59
N HIS A 542 -13.84 -4.78 15.26
CA HIS A 542 -13.34 -4.62 13.88
C HIS A 542 -12.04 -5.37 13.62
N ASN A 543 -11.77 -6.42 14.40
CA ASN A 543 -10.55 -7.22 14.31
C ASN A 543 -10.17 -7.59 12.87
N ALA A 544 -8.86 -7.63 12.62
CA ALA A 544 -8.31 -7.90 11.30
C ALA A 544 -8.67 -9.32 10.84
N ALA A 545 -9.58 -9.42 9.87
CA ALA A 545 -10.12 -10.70 9.38
C ALA A 545 -9.79 -10.93 7.89
N PRO A 546 -9.62 -12.19 7.44
CA PRO A 546 -9.50 -12.52 6.02
C PRO A 546 -10.68 -11.94 5.23
N CYS A 547 -10.39 -11.21 4.16
CA CYS A 547 -11.40 -10.52 3.35
C CYS A 547 -12.37 -9.63 4.16
N SER A 548 -11.92 -9.07 5.30
CA SER A 548 -12.65 -8.16 6.19
C SER A 548 -14.05 -8.62 6.60
N ASN A 549 -14.28 -9.93 6.71
CA ASN A 549 -15.61 -10.53 6.90
C ASN A 549 -16.65 -10.03 5.88
N ARG A 550 -16.22 -9.82 4.62
CA ARG A 550 -17.04 -9.23 3.54
C ARG A 550 -16.64 -9.70 2.14
N GLY A 551 -16.14 -10.92 2.06
CA GLY A 551 -15.79 -11.58 0.83
C GLY A 551 -15.26 -12.98 1.07
N ARG A 552 -15.36 -13.83 0.05
CA ARG A 552 -14.85 -15.19 0.10
C ARG A 552 -13.37 -15.22 -0.26
N CYS A 553 -12.56 -15.82 0.59
CA CYS A 553 -11.17 -16.15 0.31
C CYS A 553 -11.09 -17.35 -0.66
N GLU A 554 -10.38 -17.19 -1.77
CA GLU A 554 -10.00 -18.29 -2.67
C GLU A 554 -8.59 -18.80 -2.32
N LEU A 555 -8.53 -19.92 -1.61
CA LEU A 555 -7.28 -20.47 -1.03
C LEU A 555 -6.23 -20.90 -2.08
N ASP A 556 -6.63 -21.15 -3.33
CA ASP A 556 -5.71 -21.52 -4.41
C ASP A 556 -4.98 -20.29 -5.00
N THR A 557 -5.62 -19.12 -4.96
CA THR A 557 -5.09 -17.87 -5.56
C THR A 557 -4.65 -16.84 -4.51
N GLY A 558 -5.12 -16.98 -3.27
CA GLY A 558 -4.91 -16.00 -2.20
C GLY A 558 -5.66 -14.70 -2.45
N THR A 559 -6.77 -14.74 -3.18
CA THR A 559 -7.54 -13.52 -3.53
C THR A 559 -8.91 -13.51 -2.86
N CYS A 560 -9.41 -12.31 -2.56
CA CYS A 560 -10.74 -12.10 -1.98
C CYS A 560 -11.76 -11.77 -3.07
N THR A 561 -12.82 -12.57 -3.17
CA THR A 561 -14.01 -12.23 -3.97
C THR A 561 -15.00 -11.50 -3.07
N CYS A 562 -15.13 -10.19 -3.25
CA CYS A 562 -15.92 -9.34 -2.35
C CYS A 562 -17.43 -9.47 -2.51
N ASP A 563 -18.13 -9.31 -1.40
CA ASP A 563 -19.59 -9.24 -1.37
C ASP A 563 -20.10 -7.98 -2.10
N THR A 564 -21.35 -8.02 -2.58
CA THR A 564 -21.88 -6.92 -3.38
C THR A 564 -22.00 -5.65 -2.55
N GLY A 565 -21.42 -4.55 -3.05
CA GLY A 565 -21.33 -3.27 -2.33
C GLY A 565 -19.94 -3.00 -1.73
N PHE A 566 -18.99 -3.93 -1.83
CA PHE A 566 -17.65 -3.83 -1.24
C PHE A 566 -16.54 -4.04 -2.26
N THR A 567 -15.35 -3.51 -1.96
CA THR A 567 -14.16 -3.59 -2.82
C THR A 567 -12.90 -3.36 -1.99
N GLY A 568 -11.73 -3.52 -2.60
CA GLY A 568 -10.46 -3.59 -1.87
C GLY A 568 -9.78 -4.94 -2.08
N ALA A 569 -8.53 -5.07 -1.67
CA ALA A 569 -7.79 -6.33 -1.77
C ALA A 569 -8.29 -7.36 -0.72
N ALA A 570 -8.71 -6.86 0.44
CA ALA A 570 -9.35 -7.60 1.52
C ALA A 570 -10.84 -7.22 1.64
N CYS A 571 -11.48 -6.67 0.60
CA CYS A 571 -12.87 -6.19 0.66
C CYS A 571 -13.11 -5.12 1.74
N GLU A 572 -12.04 -4.40 2.10
CA GLU A 572 -11.95 -3.57 3.29
C GLU A 572 -12.68 -2.22 3.19
N ARG A 573 -13.19 -1.85 2.01
CA ARG A 573 -13.84 -0.55 1.75
C ARG A 573 -15.14 -0.66 0.95
N MET A 574 -16.03 0.31 1.13
CA MET A 574 -17.27 0.42 0.35
C MET A 574 -16.98 0.63 -1.14
N ALA A 575 -17.78 -0.02 -1.99
CA ALA A 575 -17.83 0.27 -3.41
C ALA A 575 -18.75 1.48 -3.68
N CYS A 576 -18.46 2.17 -4.78
CA CYS A 576 -19.07 3.45 -5.10
C CYS A 576 -19.17 3.58 -6.63
N SER A 577 -20.33 4.02 -7.12
CA SER A 577 -20.57 4.28 -8.54
C SER A 577 -21.16 5.67 -8.71
N CYS A 578 -20.32 6.61 -9.12
CA CYS A 578 -20.68 8.03 -9.21
C CYS A 578 -21.26 8.43 -10.57
N ASN A 579 -21.81 7.44 -11.31
CA ASN A 579 -22.45 7.57 -12.63
C ASN A 579 -21.65 8.35 -13.72
N GLY A 580 -20.34 8.54 -13.55
CA GLY A 580 -19.50 9.35 -14.44
C GLY A 580 -19.66 10.87 -14.24
N HIS A 581 -20.28 11.30 -13.14
CA HIS A 581 -20.60 12.69 -12.80
C HIS A 581 -20.17 13.05 -11.37
N GLY A 582 -19.09 12.41 -10.92
CA GLY A 582 -18.48 12.65 -9.62
C GLY A 582 -17.29 11.73 -9.41
N SER A 583 -16.52 12.02 -8.36
CA SER A 583 -15.36 11.23 -7.97
C SER A 583 -15.63 10.50 -6.66
N CYS A 584 -15.29 9.22 -6.61
CA CYS A 584 -15.40 8.45 -5.37
C CYS A 584 -14.23 8.78 -4.44
N LYS A 585 -14.54 9.12 -3.17
CA LYS A 585 -13.56 9.51 -2.15
C LYS A 585 -13.91 8.85 -0.82
N SER A 586 -12.88 8.62 0.01
CA SER A 586 -13.09 8.22 1.40
C SER A 586 -13.51 9.41 2.26
N MET A 587 -14.09 9.14 3.42
CA MET A 587 -14.44 10.18 4.42
C MET A 587 -13.25 11.11 4.73
N ALA A 588 -12.06 10.54 5.00
CA ALA A 588 -10.84 11.32 5.24
C ALA A 588 -10.53 12.31 4.10
N LYS A 589 -10.56 11.85 2.84
CA LYS A 589 -10.30 12.71 1.69
C LYS A 589 -11.39 13.76 1.48
N TYR A 590 -12.65 13.44 1.79
CA TYR A 590 -13.77 14.37 1.63
C TYR A 590 -13.80 15.46 2.71
N ALA A 591 -13.33 15.14 3.92
CA ALA A 591 -13.10 16.09 5.01
C ALA A 591 -12.03 17.14 4.62
N LEU A 592 -10.90 16.69 4.06
CA LEU A 592 -9.82 17.58 3.57
C LEU A 592 -10.20 18.41 2.35
N MET A 593 -11.27 18.05 1.61
CA MET A 593 -11.84 18.86 0.53
C MET A 593 -12.67 20.04 1.05
N GLN A 594 -12.42 20.52 2.26
CA GLN A 594 -13.04 21.72 2.82
C GLN A 594 -12.23 22.97 2.50
N ASP A 595 -12.80 23.81 1.64
CA ASP A 595 -12.38 25.20 1.49
C ASP A 595 -12.40 25.89 2.87
N PRO A 596 -11.29 26.50 3.32
CA PRO A 596 -11.26 27.34 4.51
C PRO A 596 -12.33 28.45 4.52
N GLY A 597 -12.82 28.88 3.36
CA GLY A 597 -13.94 29.82 3.21
C GLY A 597 -15.33 29.26 3.56
N ARG A 598 -15.49 27.95 3.77
CA ARG A 598 -16.73 27.32 4.26
C ARG A 598 -16.72 27.01 5.76
N GLY A 599 -15.76 27.57 6.51
CA GLY A 599 -15.58 27.34 7.95
C GLY A 599 -14.46 26.33 8.25
N THR A 600 -14.31 25.98 9.52
CA THR A 600 -13.24 25.09 10.02
C THR A 600 -13.18 23.77 9.25
N VAL A 601 -12.00 23.40 8.78
CA VAL A 601 -11.73 22.04 8.28
C VAL A 601 -11.65 21.11 9.49
N TYR A 602 -12.46 20.06 9.50
CA TYR A 602 -12.44 19.02 10.54
C TYR A 602 -11.82 17.75 9.97
N PRO A 603 -10.53 17.46 10.21
CA PRO A 603 -9.89 16.25 9.70
C PRO A 603 -10.55 15.01 10.31
N TYR A 604 -10.88 14.04 9.45
CA TYR A 604 -11.49 12.77 9.81
C TYR A 604 -10.51 11.66 9.45
N GLU A 605 -9.43 11.57 10.22
CA GLU A 605 -8.26 10.71 9.90
C GLU A 605 -7.94 9.69 11.01
N SER A 606 -8.42 9.92 12.24
CA SER A 606 -8.21 9.06 13.40
C SER A 606 -9.21 7.90 13.52
N ASN A 607 -10.34 8.00 12.83
CA ASN A 607 -11.48 7.10 12.96
C ASN A 607 -11.25 5.82 12.13
N TRP A 608 -11.67 4.67 12.64
CA TRP A 608 -11.39 3.35 12.05
C TRP A 608 -11.97 3.20 10.63
N ASP A 609 -13.06 3.91 10.37
CA ASP A 609 -13.87 3.94 9.15
C ASP A 609 -13.45 5.03 8.15
N ALA A 610 -12.60 5.99 8.57
CA ALA A 610 -12.12 7.14 7.79
C ALA A 610 -11.56 6.77 6.40
N SER A 611 -11.00 5.58 6.28
CA SER A 611 -10.41 5.01 5.06
C SER A 611 -11.19 3.82 4.48
N LYS A 612 -12.29 3.39 5.12
CA LYS A 612 -13.15 2.25 4.72
C LYS A 612 -14.47 2.71 4.09
N ILE A 613 -15.05 3.80 4.60
CA ILE A 613 -16.26 4.40 4.05
C ILE A 613 -15.89 5.27 2.85
N TYR A 614 -16.57 5.00 1.73
CA TYR A 614 -16.46 5.76 0.49
C TYR A 614 -17.85 6.15 -0.02
N GLY A 615 -17.92 7.32 -0.62
CA GLY A 615 -19.09 7.79 -1.34
C GLY A 615 -18.69 8.73 -2.46
N CYS A 616 -19.69 9.28 -3.14
CA CYS A 616 -19.49 10.09 -4.33
C CYS A 616 -19.49 11.58 -4.02
N VAL A 617 -18.42 12.27 -4.42
CA VAL A 617 -18.33 13.72 -4.44
C VAL A 617 -18.68 14.18 -5.84
N CYS A 618 -19.86 14.77 -6.00
CA CYS A 618 -20.44 15.07 -7.32
C CYS A 618 -19.78 16.26 -8.01
N ASP A 619 -19.75 16.18 -9.34
CA ASP A 619 -19.34 17.27 -10.21
C ASP A 619 -20.37 18.41 -10.18
N ALA A 620 -19.95 19.62 -10.55
CA ALA A 620 -20.82 20.79 -10.55
C ALA A 620 -22.10 20.57 -11.40
N GLY A 621 -23.26 20.80 -10.80
CA GLY A 621 -24.57 20.58 -11.42
C GLY A 621 -25.17 19.19 -11.21
N TYR A 622 -24.51 18.29 -10.47
CA TYR A 622 -25.04 16.99 -10.09
C TYR A 622 -25.21 16.86 -8.57
N THR A 623 -26.10 15.95 -8.16
CA THR A 623 -26.51 15.73 -6.77
C THR A 623 -26.99 14.29 -6.55
N ALA A 624 -27.52 14.01 -5.36
CA ALA A 624 -27.79 12.68 -4.80
C ALA A 624 -26.53 11.82 -4.56
N ALA A 625 -26.67 10.78 -3.74
CA ALA A 625 -25.56 10.02 -3.17
C ALA A 625 -24.67 9.26 -4.19
N ASN A 626 -25.17 9.09 -5.43
CA ASN A 626 -24.45 8.45 -6.54
C ASN A 626 -24.22 9.41 -7.72
N CYS A 627 -24.48 10.72 -7.56
CA CYS A 627 -24.32 11.76 -8.58
C CYS A 627 -25.14 11.56 -9.87
N ARG A 628 -26.23 10.80 -9.80
CA ARG A 628 -27.12 10.55 -10.93
C ARG A 628 -28.07 11.71 -11.21
N GLU A 629 -28.50 12.40 -10.16
CA GLU A 629 -29.49 13.48 -10.27
C GLU A 629 -28.81 14.80 -10.68
N ARG A 630 -29.53 15.63 -11.43
CA ARG A 630 -29.11 16.99 -11.77
C ARG A 630 -29.68 17.99 -10.77
N LEU A 631 -28.87 18.95 -10.37
CA LEU A 631 -29.30 20.06 -9.55
C LEU A 631 -30.26 20.96 -10.36
N CYS A 632 -31.50 21.08 -9.92
CA CYS A 632 -32.45 22.02 -10.51
C CYS A 632 -32.10 23.49 -10.17
N PRO A 633 -32.42 24.45 -11.06
CA PRO A 633 -32.31 25.87 -10.78
C PRO A 633 -32.99 26.27 -9.47
N VAL A 634 -32.29 27.07 -8.68
CA VAL A 634 -32.78 27.62 -7.40
C VAL A 634 -33.10 29.10 -7.54
N GLY A 635 -34.15 29.55 -6.87
CA GLY A 635 -34.59 30.94 -6.91
C GLY A 635 -35.41 31.36 -5.70
N ASP A 636 -35.70 32.66 -5.70
CA ASP A 636 -36.57 33.36 -4.75
C ASP A 636 -38.03 33.12 -5.15
N ASP A 637 -38.95 33.07 -4.20
CA ASP A 637 -40.37 32.88 -4.48
C ASP A 637 -41.01 34.25 -4.82
N PRO A 638 -41.58 34.46 -6.03
CA PRO A 638 -42.05 35.77 -6.45
C PRO A 638 -43.22 36.36 -5.64
N LEU A 639 -43.81 35.59 -4.72
CA LEU A 639 -44.90 36.05 -3.85
C LEU A 639 -44.47 36.35 -2.40
N THR A 640 -43.20 36.10 -2.07
CA THR A 640 -42.63 36.33 -0.74
C THR A 640 -41.93 37.69 -0.67
N GLY A 641 -41.59 38.15 0.53
CA GLY A 641 -40.78 39.38 0.69
C GLY A 641 -41.50 40.69 0.36
N THR A 642 -42.82 40.66 0.14
CA THR A 642 -43.62 41.85 -0.18
C THR A 642 -43.97 42.65 1.08
N LEU A 643 -44.46 43.89 0.91
CA LEU A 643 -45.01 44.71 2.01
C LEU A 643 -46.19 44.08 2.77
N LEU A 644 -46.76 43.00 2.24
CA LEU A 644 -47.89 42.27 2.84
C LEU A 644 -47.49 40.87 3.35
N ASP A 645 -46.25 40.40 3.13
CA ASP A 645 -45.77 39.14 3.71
C ASP A 645 -45.50 39.34 5.22
N PRO A 646 -46.08 38.52 6.12
CA PRO A 646 -45.77 38.56 7.55
C PRO A 646 -44.28 38.45 7.90
N ARG A 647 -43.45 37.94 6.99
CA ARG A 647 -41.98 37.83 7.16
C ARG A 647 -41.21 39.11 6.78
N GLY A 648 -41.90 40.12 6.23
CA GLY A 648 -41.33 41.41 5.87
C GLY A 648 -40.51 41.40 4.58
N ILE A 649 -39.84 42.52 4.30
CA ILE A 649 -39.08 42.73 3.05
C ILE A 649 -37.80 41.88 3.04
N GLN A 650 -37.65 41.05 2.01
CA GLN A 650 -36.45 40.25 1.80
C GLN A 650 -35.31 41.05 1.18
N ARG A 651 -34.07 40.59 1.43
CA ARG A 651 -32.84 41.29 1.05
C ARG A 651 -31.84 40.32 0.41
N ASN A 652 -31.05 40.86 -0.50
CA ASN A 652 -29.84 40.24 -1.01
C ASN A 652 -28.77 40.17 0.09
N GLU A 653 -27.92 39.15 0.07
CA GLU A 653 -26.72 39.09 0.90
C GLU A 653 -25.75 40.22 0.51
N LYS A 654 -25.24 40.96 1.50
CA LYS A 654 -24.30 42.07 1.29
C LYS A 654 -23.16 42.02 2.28
N GLN A 655 -21.97 41.79 1.74
CA GLN A 655 -20.72 41.73 2.49
C GLN A 655 -19.83 42.90 2.13
N ARG A 656 -19.03 43.35 3.10
CA ARG A 656 -18.12 44.49 2.97
C ARG A 656 -16.69 44.04 3.23
N ILE A 657 -15.80 44.55 2.38
CA ILE A 657 -14.37 44.37 2.45
C ILE A 657 -13.75 45.76 2.60
N ASN A 658 -13.01 46.02 3.67
CA ASN A 658 -12.23 47.26 3.79
C ASN A 658 -10.80 47.00 3.35
N CYS A 659 -10.36 47.62 2.24
CA CYS A 659 -8.96 47.53 1.78
C CYS A 659 -8.17 48.78 2.12
N LYS A 660 -7.18 48.64 2.99
CA LYS A 660 -6.22 49.68 3.38
C LYS A 660 -4.85 49.38 2.79
N ALA A 661 -4.56 49.97 1.64
CA ALA A 661 -3.30 49.84 0.91
C ALA A 661 -3.14 51.00 -0.09
N THR A 662 -1.93 51.19 -0.61
CA THR A 662 -1.63 52.21 -1.62
C THR A 662 -1.14 51.64 -2.95
N SER A 663 -0.70 50.39 -2.97
CA SER A 663 -0.27 49.66 -4.17
C SER A 663 -0.26 48.15 -3.90
N GLY A 664 0.07 47.35 -4.91
CA GLY A 664 0.09 45.89 -4.83
C GLY A 664 -1.25 45.26 -5.20
N SER A 665 -1.47 44.01 -4.79
CA SER A 665 -2.68 43.24 -5.11
C SER A 665 -3.12 42.32 -3.98
N PHE A 666 -4.40 41.96 -4.00
CA PHE A 666 -5.02 40.95 -3.14
C PHE A 666 -5.86 39.98 -3.99
N THR A 667 -6.22 38.83 -3.44
CA THR A 667 -7.25 37.95 -4.04
C THR A 667 -8.45 37.87 -3.12
N LEU A 668 -9.62 37.56 -3.69
CA LEU A 668 -10.82 37.20 -2.94
C LEU A 668 -11.15 35.73 -3.21
N THR A 669 -11.65 35.04 -2.19
CA THR A 669 -12.05 33.63 -2.25
C THR A 669 -13.50 33.50 -1.78
N PHE A 670 -14.31 32.82 -2.58
CA PHE A 670 -15.72 32.55 -2.28
C PHE A 670 -16.12 31.15 -2.74
N ALA A 671 -16.58 30.33 -1.79
CA ALA A 671 -17.10 28.97 -1.99
C ALA A 671 -16.20 28.08 -2.88
N GLY A 672 -14.92 28.01 -2.56
CA GLY A 672 -13.91 27.14 -3.21
C GLY A 672 -13.12 27.79 -4.35
N TYR A 673 -13.52 28.96 -4.85
CA TYR A 673 -12.88 29.61 -6.00
C TYR A 673 -12.25 30.94 -5.60
N THR A 674 -11.04 31.19 -6.11
CA THR A 674 -10.25 32.40 -5.82
C THR A 674 -10.10 33.24 -7.09
N THR A 675 -10.25 34.56 -6.96
CA THR A 675 -10.17 35.49 -8.09
C THR A 675 -8.74 35.57 -8.64
N GLU A 676 -8.61 36.00 -9.89
CA GLU A 676 -7.37 36.62 -10.35
C GLU A 676 -6.98 37.79 -9.42
N PRO A 677 -5.68 38.16 -9.35
CA PRO A 677 -5.23 39.26 -8.49
C PRO A 677 -5.97 40.57 -8.78
N ILE A 678 -6.61 41.12 -7.75
CA ILE A 678 -7.24 42.43 -7.74
C ILE A 678 -6.17 43.45 -7.30
N PHE A 679 -5.90 44.44 -8.14
CA PHE A 679 -4.90 45.47 -7.86
C PHE A 679 -5.48 46.59 -6.99
N ALA A 680 -4.64 47.25 -6.21
CA ALA A 680 -5.07 48.30 -5.27
C ALA A 680 -5.77 49.49 -5.97
N ASP A 681 -5.47 49.72 -7.24
CA ASP A 681 -6.02 50.74 -8.13
C ASP A 681 -7.16 50.24 -9.05
N ASP A 682 -7.57 48.97 -8.97
CA ASP A 682 -8.67 48.43 -9.78
C ASP A 682 -9.98 49.20 -9.51
N THR A 683 -10.70 49.54 -10.60
CA THR A 683 -12.02 50.17 -10.50
C THR A 683 -13.08 49.17 -10.01
N SER A 684 -14.19 49.66 -9.47
CA SER A 684 -15.31 48.80 -9.03
C SER A 684 -15.84 47.89 -10.15
N LYS A 685 -15.80 48.36 -11.41
CA LYS A 685 -16.12 47.55 -12.60
C LYS A 685 -15.10 46.41 -12.81
N THR A 686 -13.81 46.66 -12.59
CA THR A 686 -12.76 45.65 -12.71
C THR A 686 -12.84 44.62 -11.58
N VAL A 687 -13.03 45.08 -10.34
CA VAL A 687 -13.25 44.20 -9.17
C VAL A 687 -14.48 43.31 -9.39
N ARG A 688 -15.60 43.88 -9.86
CA ARG A 688 -16.80 43.11 -10.23
C ARG A 688 -16.51 42.07 -11.30
N ALA A 689 -15.77 42.43 -12.36
CA ALA A 689 -15.44 41.49 -13.43
C ALA A 689 -14.60 40.30 -12.92
N LYS A 690 -13.60 40.55 -12.06
CA LYS A 690 -12.77 39.50 -11.44
C LYS A 690 -13.54 38.62 -10.45
N PHE A 691 -14.49 39.19 -9.71
CA PHE A 691 -15.30 38.45 -8.74
C PHE A 691 -16.43 37.63 -9.37
N VAL A 692 -17.12 38.17 -10.38
CA VAL A 692 -18.19 37.45 -11.11
C VAL A 692 -17.62 36.42 -12.11
N ALA A 693 -16.30 36.42 -12.35
CA ALA A 693 -15.63 35.34 -13.08
C ALA A 693 -15.46 34.04 -12.26
N LEU A 694 -15.79 34.04 -10.96
CA LEU A 694 -15.75 32.84 -10.13
C LEU A 694 -16.92 31.89 -10.51
N PRO A 695 -16.67 30.59 -10.76
CA PRO A 695 -17.72 29.61 -11.02
C PRO A 695 -18.79 29.46 -9.92
N SER A 696 -18.49 29.93 -8.70
CA SER A 696 -19.40 29.96 -7.56
C SER A 696 -20.29 31.20 -7.45
N VAL A 697 -20.15 32.19 -8.35
CA VAL A 697 -20.89 33.45 -8.31
C VAL A 697 -21.75 33.59 -9.57
N THR A 698 -23.07 33.51 -9.44
CA THR A 698 -23.99 33.69 -10.58
C THR A 698 -24.04 35.16 -10.99
N ALA A 699 -24.26 36.08 -10.04
CA ALA A 699 -24.16 37.51 -10.29
C ALA A 699 -24.03 38.33 -9.00
N ALA A 700 -23.09 39.28 -9.01
CA ALA A 700 -22.93 40.27 -7.95
C ALA A 700 -22.79 41.70 -8.51
N THR A 701 -23.10 42.69 -7.66
CA THR A 701 -22.73 44.09 -7.85
C THR A 701 -21.62 44.47 -6.86
N VAL A 702 -20.74 45.39 -7.28
CA VAL A 702 -19.64 45.90 -6.45
C VAL A 702 -19.70 47.42 -6.42
N THR A 703 -19.77 47.99 -5.23
CA THR A 703 -19.84 49.43 -4.99
C THR A 703 -18.75 49.86 -4.02
N PHE A 704 -18.03 50.94 -4.33
CA PHE A 704 -17.04 51.52 -3.41
C PHE A 704 -17.68 52.62 -2.55
N GLY A 705 -17.14 52.82 -1.33
CA GLY A 705 -17.64 53.81 -0.38
C GLY A 705 -17.30 55.25 -0.77
N GLY A 706 -18.32 56.10 -0.87
CA GLY A 706 -18.14 57.54 -1.13
C GLY A 706 -17.89 57.86 -2.61
N ILE A 707 -16.78 58.54 -2.91
CA ILE A 707 -16.40 58.98 -4.26
C ILE A 707 -15.09 58.33 -4.75
N THR A 708 -14.66 57.23 -4.12
CA THR A 708 -13.42 56.53 -4.46
C THR A 708 -13.54 55.78 -5.80
N LEU A 709 -12.45 55.78 -6.57
CA LEU A 709 -12.38 55.11 -7.88
C LEU A 709 -11.46 53.88 -7.88
N THR A 710 -10.74 53.63 -6.78
CA THR A 710 -9.74 52.56 -6.60
C THR A 710 -10.18 51.58 -5.52
N ALA A 711 -9.83 50.30 -5.67
CA ALA A 711 -10.20 49.25 -4.72
C ALA A 711 -9.70 49.51 -3.29
N CYS A 712 -8.51 50.10 -3.15
CA CYS A 712 -7.88 50.39 -1.86
C CYS A 712 -7.53 51.88 -1.72
N THR A 713 -7.40 52.36 -0.48
CA THR A 713 -6.84 53.69 -0.16
C THR A 713 -5.97 53.67 1.10
N THR A 714 -5.20 54.73 1.32
CA THR A 714 -4.35 54.94 2.51
C THR A 714 -5.11 54.87 3.86
N ILE A 715 -6.41 55.21 3.87
CA ILE A 715 -7.24 55.17 5.09
C ILE A 715 -8.12 53.92 5.18
N GLY A 716 -8.25 53.15 4.09
CA GLY A 716 -9.23 52.08 3.95
C GLY A 716 -10.36 52.50 3.00
N ASN A 717 -10.67 51.66 2.02
CA ASN A 717 -11.84 51.81 1.15
C ASN A 717 -12.83 50.67 1.38
N ASP A 718 -14.11 51.00 1.58
CA ASP A 718 -15.18 50.02 1.71
C ASP A 718 -15.63 49.54 0.33
N VAL A 719 -15.16 48.35 -0.07
CA VAL A 719 -15.67 47.59 -1.21
C VAL A 719 -16.85 46.76 -0.73
N SER A 720 -18.07 47.15 -1.06
CA SER A 720 -19.27 46.36 -0.77
C SER A 720 -19.62 45.47 -1.96
N ILE A 721 -19.81 44.18 -1.71
CA ILE A 721 -20.24 43.17 -2.68
C ILE A 721 -21.65 42.74 -2.28
N GLU A 722 -22.60 42.85 -3.21
CA GLU A 722 -23.99 42.43 -3.02
C GLU A 722 -24.33 41.35 -4.03
N PHE A 723 -24.76 40.19 -3.54
CA PHE A 723 -25.10 39.03 -4.36
C PHE A 723 -26.52 39.19 -4.91
N THR A 724 -26.64 39.33 -6.23
CA THR A 724 -27.90 39.70 -6.90
C THR A 724 -28.65 38.52 -7.51
N GLN A 725 -28.02 37.36 -7.67
CA GLN A 725 -28.67 36.12 -8.17
C GLN A 725 -28.33 34.86 -7.36
N ASP A 726 -27.48 35.01 -6.34
CA ASP A 726 -27.13 33.98 -5.37
C ASP A 726 -27.85 34.37 -4.06
N PHE A 727 -28.89 33.63 -3.68
CA PHE A 727 -29.84 34.01 -2.62
C PHE A 727 -29.65 33.21 -1.32
N GLY A 728 -30.24 33.72 -0.23
CA GLY A 728 -30.10 33.19 1.14
C GLY A 728 -28.91 33.79 1.90
N ASN A 729 -28.69 33.30 3.12
CA ASN A 729 -27.49 33.59 3.92
C ASN A 729 -26.30 32.84 3.30
N LEU A 730 -25.36 33.56 2.71
CA LEU A 730 -24.21 32.97 2.00
C LEU A 730 -22.95 32.95 2.88
N PRO A 731 -22.01 32.02 2.65
CA PRO A 731 -20.71 32.02 3.31
C PRO A 731 -19.98 33.36 3.18
N ASN A 732 -19.15 33.68 4.16
CA ASN A 732 -18.33 34.89 4.12
C ASN A 732 -17.28 34.82 3.00
N ILE A 733 -17.03 35.95 2.37
CA ILE A 733 -15.88 36.15 1.48
C ILE A 733 -14.63 36.31 2.36
N TYR A 734 -13.54 35.67 1.93
CA TYR A 734 -12.21 35.84 2.52
C TYR A 734 -11.24 36.34 1.43
N GLY A 735 -10.02 36.69 1.82
CA GLY A 735 -9.03 37.15 0.84
C GLY A 735 -7.62 37.27 1.38
N ASN A 736 -6.66 37.23 0.47
CA ASN A 736 -5.24 37.18 0.79
C ASN A 736 -4.58 38.57 0.61
N PRO A 737 -4.17 39.25 1.69
CA PRO A 737 -3.54 40.58 1.62
C PRO A 737 -2.03 40.55 1.39
N THR A 738 -1.37 39.39 1.24
CA THR A 738 0.11 39.28 1.23
C THR A 738 0.78 40.05 0.09
N GLY A 739 0.06 40.32 -1.01
CA GLY A 739 0.55 41.15 -2.12
C GLY A 739 0.31 42.66 -1.98
N LEU A 740 -0.33 43.13 -0.91
CA LEU A 740 -0.64 44.55 -0.69
C LEU A 740 0.56 45.30 -0.11
N VAL A 741 0.70 46.57 -0.47
CA VAL A 741 1.75 47.48 0.01
C VAL A 741 1.15 48.81 0.44
N HIS A 742 1.70 49.39 1.51
CA HIS A 742 1.28 50.68 2.04
C HIS A 742 2.49 51.65 2.06
N SER A 743 2.32 52.86 1.50
CA SER A 743 3.41 53.81 1.27
C SER A 743 4.02 54.40 2.54
N THR A 744 3.29 54.39 3.66
CA THR A 744 3.80 54.76 4.99
C THR A 744 4.41 53.54 5.69
N PRO A 745 5.74 53.50 5.96
CA PRO A 745 6.42 52.31 6.50
C PRO A 745 5.88 51.82 7.86
N SER A 746 5.32 52.72 8.66
CA SER A 746 4.78 52.40 10.00
C SER A 746 3.36 51.83 9.98
N VAL A 747 2.72 51.74 8.83
CA VAL A 747 1.32 51.30 8.68
C VAL A 747 1.29 50.02 7.87
N LYS A 748 0.86 48.92 8.49
CA LYS A 748 0.67 47.65 7.77
C LYS A 748 -0.53 47.76 6.81
N PRO A 749 -0.42 47.25 5.57
CA PRO A 749 -1.59 47.07 4.72
C PRO A 749 -2.56 46.08 5.37
N ALA A 750 -3.86 46.27 5.16
CA ALA A 750 -4.89 45.46 5.78
C ALA A 750 -6.08 45.23 4.83
N LEU A 751 -6.70 44.06 4.98
CA LEU A 751 -7.93 43.66 4.31
C LEU A 751 -8.84 43.05 5.39
N THR A 752 -9.98 43.67 5.66
CA THR A 752 -10.93 43.18 6.69
C THR A 752 -12.31 42.94 6.10
N PHE A 753 -13.04 41.98 6.67
CA PHE A 753 -14.30 41.47 6.14
C PHE A 753 -15.41 41.63 7.17
N THR A 754 -16.61 42.02 6.74
CA THR A 754 -17.78 42.17 7.61
C THR A 754 -19.07 41.99 6.83
N THR A 755 -19.97 41.13 7.29
CA THR A 755 -21.33 41.01 6.76
C THR A 755 -22.16 42.22 7.18
N VAL A 756 -22.77 42.92 6.23
CA VAL A 756 -23.51 44.18 6.46
C VAL A 756 -25.02 43.96 6.34
N THR A 757 -25.45 42.99 5.55
CA THR A 757 -26.85 42.56 5.47
C THR A 757 -26.88 41.08 5.13
N GLU A 758 -27.40 40.28 6.05
CA GLU A 758 -27.67 38.86 5.83
C GLU A 758 -28.77 38.71 4.77
N GLY A 759 -28.56 37.82 3.81
CA GLY A 759 -29.52 37.53 2.75
C GLY A 759 -30.73 36.75 3.27
N THR A 760 -31.93 37.27 3.03
CA THR A 760 -33.19 36.69 3.53
C THR A 760 -34.13 36.22 2.42
N LYS A 761 -33.77 36.44 1.15
CA LYS A 761 -34.41 35.81 -0.01
C LYS A 761 -34.33 34.29 0.05
N GLU A 762 -35.35 33.61 -0.45
CA GLU A 762 -35.30 32.15 -0.57
C GLU A 762 -34.37 31.72 -1.73
N SER A 763 -33.78 30.55 -1.59
CA SER A 763 -32.93 29.93 -2.62
C SER A 763 -33.30 28.46 -2.73
N LEU A 764 -34.45 28.21 -3.35
CA LEU A 764 -35.10 26.90 -3.33
C LEU A 764 -35.31 26.34 -4.74
N PRO A 765 -35.27 25.01 -4.92
CA PRO A 765 -35.51 24.38 -6.21
C PRO A 765 -36.82 24.87 -6.82
N CYS A 766 -36.74 25.33 -8.07
CA CYS A 766 -37.87 25.84 -8.83
C CYS A 766 -38.67 26.94 -8.09
N SER A 767 -38.02 27.74 -7.23
CA SER A 767 -38.64 28.82 -6.44
C SER A 767 -39.86 28.40 -5.60
N ARG A 768 -40.01 27.10 -5.29
CA ARG A 768 -41.28 26.47 -4.82
C ARG A 768 -42.48 26.61 -5.78
N ARG A 769 -42.29 27.18 -6.97
CA ARG A 769 -43.32 27.46 -7.99
C ARG A 769 -43.25 26.56 -9.22
N GLY A 770 -42.56 25.42 -9.10
CA GLY A 770 -42.60 24.33 -10.07
C GLY A 770 -42.15 23.00 -9.45
N VAL A 771 -42.17 21.96 -10.27
CA VAL A 771 -41.65 20.62 -9.96
C VAL A 771 -40.30 20.43 -10.67
N CYS A 772 -39.31 19.90 -9.97
CA CYS A 772 -37.99 19.57 -10.51
C CYS A 772 -38.02 18.19 -11.16
N ASP A 773 -37.55 18.06 -12.41
CA ASP A 773 -37.18 16.76 -12.96
C ASP A 773 -35.72 16.44 -12.59
N PRO A 774 -35.43 15.50 -11.68
CA PRO A 774 -34.08 15.18 -11.26
C PRO A 774 -33.22 14.54 -12.37
N GLY A 775 -33.83 14.01 -13.44
CA GLY A 775 -33.09 13.46 -14.58
C GLY A 775 -32.55 14.53 -15.54
N SER A 776 -33.31 15.61 -15.76
CA SER A 776 -32.93 16.70 -16.66
C SER A 776 -32.42 17.95 -15.96
N GLY A 777 -32.71 18.11 -14.66
CA GLY A 777 -32.44 19.33 -13.90
C GLY A 777 -33.34 20.51 -14.31
N VAL A 778 -34.46 20.24 -14.99
CA VAL A 778 -35.36 21.28 -15.52
C VAL A 778 -36.59 21.41 -14.62
N CYS A 779 -36.94 22.65 -14.28
CA CYS A 779 -38.18 22.96 -13.57
C CYS A 779 -39.38 23.05 -14.51
N SER A 780 -40.45 22.33 -14.17
CA SER A 780 -41.78 22.48 -14.77
C SER A 780 -42.61 23.43 -13.90
N CYS A 781 -42.79 24.67 -14.36
CA CYS A 781 -43.48 25.71 -13.57
C CYS A 781 -44.99 25.49 -13.49
N TYR A 782 -45.59 25.82 -12.35
CA TYR A 782 -47.04 25.84 -12.18
C TYR A 782 -47.69 26.97 -13.01
N PRO A 783 -49.01 26.90 -13.27
CA PRO A 783 -49.71 27.93 -14.05
C PRO A 783 -49.49 29.36 -13.52
N ASN A 784 -49.23 30.29 -14.44
CA ASN A 784 -48.88 31.72 -14.22
C ASN A 784 -47.46 31.99 -13.69
N TYR A 785 -46.65 30.96 -13.43
CA TYR A 785 -45.25 31.10 -13.06
C TYR A 785 -44.31 30.79 -14.24
N PHE A 786 -43.22 31.54 -14.32
CA PHE A 786 -42.24 31.49 -15.41
C PHE A 786 -40.83 31.68 -14.85
N SER A 787 -39.84 31.34 -15.67
CA SER A 787 -38.43 31.59 -15.39
C SER A 787 -38.14 33.10 -15.18
N SER A 788 -37.38 33.41 -14.14
CA SER A 788 -36.98 34.77 -13.76
C SER A 788 -35.62 35.20 -14.34
N ASP A 789 -35.31 36.48 -14.17
CA ASP A 789 -33.96 37.04 -14.33
C ASP A 789 -33.21 37.22 -12.98
N GLY A 790 -33.80 36.79 -11.87
CA GLY A 790 -33.32 36.98 -10.50
C GLY A 790 -33.50 38.40 -9.93
N ASN A 791 -33.94 39.37 -10.73
CA ASN A 791 -34.16 40.77 -10.33
C ASN A 791 -35.65 41.15 -10.28
N GLY A 792 -36.55 40.15 -10.24
CA GLY A 792 -38.00 40.34 -10.26
C GLY A 792 -38.59 40.51 -11.66
N GLY A 793 -37.78 40.36 -12.72
CA GLY A 793 -38.21 40.33 -14.12
C GLY A 793 -38.32 38.91 -14.68
N ILE A 794 -38.88 38.81 -15.89
CA ILE A 794 -38.88 37.57 -16.68
C ILE A 794 -37.49 37.32 -17.27
N GLY A 795 -37.02 36.07 -17.25
CA GLY A 795 -35.69 35.72 -17.72
C GLY A 795 -35.53 34.24 -18.05
N GLN A 796 -34.28 33.75 -18.09
CA GLN A 796 -33.92 32.41 -18.57
C GLN A 796 -33.26 31.52 -17.51
N ARG A 797 -33.36 31.86 -16.21
CA ARG A 797 -32.80 31.04 -15.11
C ARG A 797 -33.40 29.62 -15.03
N GLY A 798 -34.60 29.41 -15.56
CA GLY A 798 -35.30 28.11 -15.50
C GLY A 798 -35.84 27.78 -14.10
N ASP A 799 -36.05 28.79 -13.26
CA ASP A 799 -36.28 28.68 -11.81
C ASP A 799 -37.75 28.84 -11.38
N CYS A 800 -38.67 29.17 -12.29
CA CYS A 800 -40.07 29.51 -11.97
C CYS A 800 -40.25 30.73 -11.03
N GLY A 801 -39.21 31.58 -10.91
CA GLY A 801 -39.16 32.71 -9.97
C GLY A 801 -39.86 33.99 -10.43
N PHE A 802 -40.68 33.96 -11.49
CA PHE A 802 -41.42 35.12 -12.00
C PHE A 802 -42.91 34.81 -12.14
N VAL A 803 -43.77 35.80 -11.90
CA VAL A 803 -45.23 35.67 -11.95
C VAL A 803 -45.83 36.66 -12.98
N SER A 804 -46.63 36.17 -13.94
CA SER A 804 -47.15 36.99 -15.04
C SER A 804 -48.67 37.25 -14.98
N GLY A 805 -49.27 37.18 -13.79
CA GLY A 805 -50.70 37.35 -13.60
C GLY A 805 -51.12 37.38 -12.13
N ALA A 806 -52.41 37.55 -11.85
CA ALA A 806 -52.94 37.51 -10.50
C ALA A 806 -53.05 36.05 -10.01
N VAL A 807 -52.18 35.66 -9.09
CA VAL A 807 -52.30 34.37 -8.38
C VAL A 807 -53.46 34.47 -7.39
N THR A 808 -54.36 33.48 -7.45
CA THR A 808 -55.62 33.43 -6.70
C THR A 808 -55.87 32.09 -6.01
N ALA A 809 -54.98 31.12 -6.21
CA ALA A 809 -55.05 29.78 -5.62
C ALA A 809 -53.63 29.20 -5.47
N CYS A 810 -53.48 28.25 -4.55
CA CYS A 810 -52.27 27.44 -4.42
C CYS A 810 -52.12 26.42 -5.57
N PRO A 811 -50.91 25.94 -5.87
CA PRO A 811 -50.65 24.98 -6.96
C PRO A 811 -51.30 23.60 -6.76
N GLY A 812 -51.36 22.82 -7.85
CA GLY A 812 -52.03 21.52 -7.96
C GLY A 812 -53.38 21.60 -8.72
N GLU A 813 -53.86 20.48 -9.28
CA GLU A 813 -55.20 20.40 -9.90
C GLU A 813 -56.32 20.64 -8.88
N ILE A 814 -56.07 20.20 -7.64
CA ILE A 814 -56.75 20.59 -6.42
C ILE A 814 -55.69 21.31 -5.58
N ALA A 815 -56.06 22.37 -4.85
CA ALA A 815 -55.11 23.14 -4.04
C ALA A 815 -54.26 22.24 -3.13
N CYS A 816 -52.93 22.38 -3.25
CA CYS A 816 -51.94 21.57 -2.54
C CYS A 816 -52.13 20.06 -2.74
N SER A 817 -52.56 19.66 -3.94
CA SER A 817 -52.85 18.28 -4.36
C SER A 817 -53.83 17.53 -3.44
N GLY A 818 -54.62 18.24 -2.63
CA GLY A 818 -55.43 17.66 -1.55
C GLY A 818 -54.61 17.04 -0.40
N ARG A 819 -53.31 17.35 -0.33
CA ARG A 819 -52.29 16.77 0.58
C ARG A 819 -51.61 17.82 1.47
N GLY A 820 -52.17 19.03 1.52
CA GLY A 820 -51.70 20.12 2.35
C GLY A 820 -52.76 21.19 2.53
N THR A 821 -52.46 22.18 3.36
CA THR A 821 -53.30 23.36 3.56
C THR A 821 -52.76 24.52 2.72
N CYS A 822 -53.63 25.11 1.90
CA CYS A 822 -53.31 26.32 1.14
C CYS A 822 -53.28 27.54 2.06
N ARG A 823 -52.13 28.20 2.16
CA ARG A 823 -52.01 29.50 2.81
C ARG A 823 -52.56 30.58 1.86
N GLY A 824 -53.44 31.44 2.37
CA GLY A 824 -54.13 32.46 1.56
C GLY A 824 -53.22 33.58 1.04
N PRO A 825 -53.80 34.67 0.51
CA PRO A 825 -53.03 35.84 0.07
C PRO A 825 -52.19 36.43 1.22
N PRO A 826 -50.99 36.99 0.91
CA PRO A 826 -50.48 37.23 -0.44
C PRO A 826 -49.71 36.04 -1.05
N THR A 827 -49.34 35.01 -0.28
CA THR A 827 -48.30 34.06 -0.67
C THR A 827 -48.78 32.83 -1.45
N TYR A 828 -50.01 32.33 -1.23
CA TYR A 828 -50.53 31.16 -1.96
C TYR A 828 -49.57 29.95 -1.98
N ASP A 829 -48.88 29.70 -0.86
CA ASP A 829 -47.97 28.58 -0.63
C ASP A 829 -48.67 27.40 0.05
N CYS A 830 -48.15 26.20 -0.18
CA CYS A 830 -48.71 24.97 0.38
C CYS A 830 -47.95 24.54 1.65
N ILE A 831 -48.70 24.35 2.73
CA ILE A 831 -48.20 23.71 3.95
C ILE A 831 -48.58 22.23 3.87
N CYS A 832 -47.60 21.38 3.57
CA CYS A 832 -47.86 19.95 3.34
C CYS A 832 -48.22 19.20 4.62
N ASN A 833 -49.09 18.20 4.48
CA ASN A 833 -49.38 17.25 5.53
C ASN A 833 -48.15 16.36 5.78
N GLU A 834 -48.09 15.74 6.97
CA GLU A 834 -47.00 14.83 7.33
C GLU A 834 -46.78 13.73 6.26
N GLY A 835 -45.52 13.50 5.90
CA GLY A 835 -45.12 12.58 4.84
C GLY A 835 -45.14 13.15 3.41
N PHE A 836 -45.56 14.40 3.20
CA PHE A 836 -45.59 15.06 1.89
C PHE A 836 -44.67 16.30 1.82
N THR A 837 -44.18 16.60 0.62
CA THR A 837 -43.24 17.69 0.31
C THR A 837 -43.43 18.17 -1.14
N GLY A 838 -42.59 19.11 -1.59
CA GLY A 838 -42.71 19.77 -2.89
C GLY A 838 -43.62 21.00 -2.85
N GLY A 839 -43.63 21.79 -3.94
CA GLY A 839 -44.37 23.06 -3.98
C GLY A 839 -45.90 22.93 -3.95
N ASP A 840 -46.43 21.77 -4.35
CA ASP A 840 -47.86 21.43 -4.41
C ASP A 840 -48.23 20.24 -3.51
N CYS A 841 -47.32 19.79 -2.65
CA CYS A 841 -47.47 18.63 -1.76
C CYS A 841 -47.77 17.29 -2.45
N ASN A 842 -47.42 17.14 -3.74
CA ASN A 842 -47.59 15.88 -4.46
C ASN A 842 -46.46 14.87 -4.22
N GLU A 843 -45.26 15.34 -3.87
CA GLU A 843 -44.10 14.49 -3.57
C GLU A 843 -44.18 13.95 -2.13
N ARG A 844 -43.54 12.80 -1.88
CA ARG A 844 -43.40 12.22 -0.55
C ARG A 844 -42.02 12.44 0.05
N VAL A 845 -42.00 12.58 1.38
CA VAL A 845 -40.79 12.59 2.19
C VAL A 845 -40.31 11.16 2.34
N CYS A 846 -39.05 10.87 1.98
CA CYS A 846 -38.46 9.57 2.28
C CYS A 846 -37.89 9.55 3.71
N PRO A 847 -37.80 8.38 4.36
CA PRO A 847 -37.28 8.26 5.70
C PRO A 847 -35.81 8.68 5.78
N LYS A 848 -35.44 9.26 6.93
CA LYS A 848 -34.07 9.69 7.22
C LYS A 848 -33.40 8.71 8.18
N GLY A 849 -32.11 8.48 7.96
CA GLY A 849 -31.23 7.69 8.81
C GLY A 849 -29.85 8.32 8.90
N ARG A 850 -29.01 7.82 9.80
CA ARG A 850 -27.59 8.22 9.89
C ARG A 850 -26.92 8.02 8.53
N SER A 851 -26.19 9.01 8.03
CA SER A 851 -25.51 8.92 6.74
C SER A 851 -24.36 7.92 6.78
N TRP A 852 -24.24 7.08 5.76
CA TRP A 852 -23.04 6.25 5.57
C TRP A 852 -21.85 7.13 5.17
N PHE A 853 -22.04 7.99 4.17
CA PHE A 853 -21.04 8.95 3.70
C PHE A 853 -21.62 10.36 3.73
N ASP A 854 -20.96 11.27 4.43
CA ASP A 854 -21.29 12.69 4.51
C ASP A 854 -20.05 13.47 4.98
N ARG A 855 -20.16 14.79 5.09
CA ARG A 855 -19.05 15.62 5.53
C ARG A 855 -19.06 15.80 7.05
N PRO A 856 -17.90 15.74 7.74
CA PRO A 856 -17.81 16.12 9.16
C PRO A 856 -18.15 17.61 9.36
N THR A 857 -18.94 17.95 10.39
CA THR A 857 -19.54 19.30 10.53
C THR A 857 -19.13 20.12 11.75
N ASP A 858 -18.63 19.53 12.84
CA ASP A 858 -18.37 20.28 14.09
C ASP A 858 -17.09 19.92 14.86
N THR A 859 -16.60 18.69 14.71
CA THR A 859 -15.48 18.10 15.47
C THR A 859 -14.85 16.97 14.64
N ALA A 860 -13.65 16.52 15.01
CA ALA A 860 -12.94 15.47 14.29
C ALA A 860 -13.70 14.13 14.22
N ASP A 861 -14.54 13.83 15.21
CA ASP A 861 -15.22 12.53 15.37
C ASP A 861 -16.71 12.54 15.00
N THR A 862 -17.29 13.68 14.59
CA THR A 862 -18.73 13.77 14.30
C THR A 862 -19.01 13.86 12.79
N ALA A 863 -19.19 12.68 12.20
CA ALA A 863 -19.89 12.46 10.94
C ALA A 863 -21.26 11.79 11.19
N HIS A 864 -21.94 11.30 10.14
CA HIS A 864 -23.17 10.48 10.22
C HIS A 864 -24.46 11.24 10.63
N ALA A 865 -24.65 12.45 10.09
CA ALA A 865 -25.90 13.22 10.25
C ALA A 865 -27.15 12.46 9.75
N LEU A 866 -28.34 12.82 10.24
CA LEU A 866 -29.60 12.25 9.78
C LEU A 866 -30.02 12.80 8.41
N VAL A 867 -29.74 12.04 7.36
CA VAL A 867 -30.03 12.39 5.96
C VAL A 867 -31.07 11.46 5.33
N GLU A 868 -31.69 11.91 4.26
CA GLU A 868 -32.65 11.10 3.50
C GLU A 868 -31.95 9.89 2.86
N CYS A 869 -32.54 8.70 3.03
CA CYS A 869 -31.99 7.44 2.54
C CYS A 869 -30.51 7.17 2.92
N SER A 870 -30.05 7.72 4.06
CA SER A 870 -28.72 7.51 4.64
C SER A 870 -27.53 7.76 3.69
N ASN A 871 -27.71 8.53 2.61
CA ASN A 871 -26.77 8.63 1.49
C ASN A 871 -26.33 7.25 0.93
N ALA A 872 -27.19 6.23 1.03
CA ALA A 872 -26.99 4.87 0.54
C ALA A 872 -28.21 4.34 -0.24
N GLY A 873 -29.04 5.24 -0.78
CA GLY A 873 -30.16 4.92 -1.66
C GLY A 873 -30.69 6.16 -2.37
N GLU A 874 -31.58 5.93 -3.34
CA GLU A 874 -32.36 6.97 -4.03
C GLU A 874 -33.78 7.05 -3.42
N CYS A 875 -34.36 8.25 -3.30
CA CYS A 875 -35.71 8.42 -2.79
C CYS A 875 -36.76 8.27 -3.91
N ASP A 876 -37.63 7.26 -3.84
CA ASP A 876 -38.82 7.22 -4.68
C ASP A 876 -39.87 8.21 -4.17
N ARG A 877 -39.80 9.45 -4.66
CA ARG A 877 -40.73 10.55 -4.33
C ARG A 877 -42.21 10.22 -4.54
N THR A 878 -42.56 9.19 -5.31
CA THR A 878 -43.96 8.78 -5.53
C THR A 878 -44.50 7.90 -4.40
N LYS A 879 -43.61 7.13 -3.74
CA LYS A 879 -43.95 6.20 -2.65
C LYS A 879 -43.51 6.67 -1.25
N GLY A 880 -42.46 7.47 -1.18
CA GLY A 880 -41.79 7.82 0.08
C GLY A 880 -40.84 6.73 0.58
N ASP A 881 -40.45 5.80 -0.31
CA ASP A 881 -39.60 4.67 0.00
C ASP A 881 -38.17 4.92 -0.49
N CYS A 882 -37.17 4.50 0.29
CA CYS A 882 -35.78 4.53 -0.16
C CYS A 882 -35.41 3.26 -0.95
N LEU A 883 -34.91 3.45 -2.17
CA LEU A 883 -34.36 2.40 -3.02
C LEU A 883 -32.86 2.24 -2.72
N CYS A 884 -32.53 1.27 -1.88
CA CYS A 884 -31.17 1.10 -1.37
C CYS A 884 -30.18 0.63 -2.43
N PHE A 885 -28.97 1.17 -2.36
CA PHE A 885 -27.83 0.69 -3.13
C PHE A 885 -27.40 -0.70 -2.66
N SER A 886 -26.75 -1.44 -3.54
CA SER A 886 -26.30 -2.80 -3.24
C SER A 886 -25.34 -2.83 -2.04
N GLY A 887 -25.59 -3.74 -1.11
CA GLY A 887 -24.92 -3.79 0.19
C GLY A 887 -25.71 -3.16 1.35
N PHE A 888 -26.81 -2.44 1.06
CA PHE A 888 -27.61 -1.72 2.06
C PHE A 888 -29.09 -2.15 2.11
N THR A 889 -29.72 -1.95 3.27
CA THR A 889 -31.08 -2.33 3.61
C THR A 889 -31.64 -1.47 4.75
N GLY A 890 -32.88 -1.76 5.20
CA GLY A 890 -33.64 -0.95 6.14
C GLY A 890 -34.42 0.17 5.45
N ALA A 891 -35.44 0.70 6.12
CA ALA A 891 -36.38 1.66 5.52
C ALA A 891 -35.70 2.93 4.96
N ALA A 892 -34.63 3.39 5.61
CA ALA A 892 -33.82 4.53 5.18
C ALA A 892 -32.46 4.12 4.58
N CYS A 893 -32.27 2.85 4.18
CA CYS A 893 -30.98 2.31 3.74
C CYS A 893 -29.85 2.44 4.79
N ASN A 894 -30.23 2.55 6.06
CA ASN A 894 -29.36 2.80 7.19
C ASN A 894 -28.71 1.53 7.77
N ARG A 895 -28.89 0.36 7.13
CA ARG A 895 -28.29 -0.91 7.56
C ARG A 895 -27.50 -1.55 6.44
N MET A 896 -26.41 -2.20 6.81
CA MET A 896 -25.63 -3.06 5.94
C MET A 896 -26.30 -4.43 5.83
N LEU A 897 -26.39 -4.99 4.62
CA LEU A 897 -26.83 -6.37 4.43
C LEU A 897 -25.83 -7.35 5.07
N CYS A 898 -26.32 -8.44 5.66
CA CYS A 898 -25.43 -9.51 6.09
C CYS A 898 -24.79 -10.23 4.89
N PRO A 899 -23.54 -10.74 5.03
CA PRO A 899 -22.90 -11.56 4.01
C PRO A 899 -23.80 -12.74 3.58
N ASN A 900 -24.15 -12.80 2.30
CA ASN A 900 -24.94 -13.86 1.66
C ASN A 900 -26.20 -14.34 2.44
N ASP A 901 -26.87 -13.45 3.19
CA ASP A 901 -27.95 -13.81 4.14
C ASP A 901 -27.59 -14.98 5.09
N CYS A 902 -26.32 -15.00 5.52
CA CYS A 902 -25.71 -16.04 6.33
C CYS A 902 -25.85 -17.46 5.75
N SER A 903 -25.95 -17.56 4.41
CA SER A 903 -26.07 -18.79 3.62
C SER A 903 -27.21 -19.72 4.05
N GLY A 904 -28.22 -19.23 4.79
CA GLY A 904 -29.24 -20.06 5.44
C GLY A 904 -28.72 -20.96 6.57
N HIS A 905 -27.49 -20.72 7.04
CA HIS A 905 -26.79 -21.51 8.05
C HIS A 905 -26.31 -20.68 9.25
N GLY A 906 -26.64 -19.40 9.30
CA GLY A 906 -26.49 -18.52 10.46
C GLY A 906 -27.70 -17.63 10.69
N THR A 907 -27.59 -16.71 11.65
CA THR A 907 -28.55 -15.63 11.87
C THR A 907 -27.86 -14.29 11.69
N CYS A 908 -28.48 -13.39 10.92
CA CYS A 908 -28.02 -12.03 10.70
C CYS A 908 -28.28 -11.17 11.95
N TYR A 909 -27.24 -10.52 12.48
CA TYR A 909 -27.29 -9.71 13.68
C TYR A 909 -26.55 -8.38 13.50
N THR A 910 -26.99 -7.31 14.18
CA THR A 910 -26.23 -6.06 14.28
C THR A 910 -25.02 -6.21 15.20
N MET A 911 -24.07 -5.26 15.16
CA MET A 911 -22.92 -5.23 16.10
C MET A 911 -23.34 -5.25 17.58
N GLU A 912 -24.41 -4.53 17.96
CA GLU A 912 -25.04 -4.66 19.29
C GLU A 912 -25.37 -6.13 19.63
N GLN A 913 -26.02 -6.82 18.70
CA GLN A 913 -26.59 -8.15 18.91
C GLN A 913 -25.52 -9.25 18.88
N LEU A 914 -24.46 -9.06 18.10
CA LEU A 914 -23.25 -9.88 18.10
C LEU A 914 -22.46 -9.69 19.40
N ALA A 915 -22.25 -8.45 19.86
CA ALA A 915 -21.55 -8.18 21.13
C ALA A 915 -22.21 -8.89 22.32
N LYS A 916 -23.55 -8.84 22.41
CA LYS A 916 -24.35 -9.54 23.43
C LYS A 916 -24.30 -11.08 23.36
N ARG A 917 -23.64 -11.63 22.35
CA ARG A 917 -23.49 -13.07 22.08
C ARG A 917 -22.02 -13.48 21.90
N ALA A 918 -21.09 -12.55 22.05
CA ALA A 918 -19.68 -12.83 21.90
C ALA A 918 -19.21 -13.72 23.05
N THR A 919 -18.56 -14.84 22.73
CA THR A 919 -18.06 -15.80 23.71
C THR A 919 -16.54 -15.82 23.72
N PHE A 920 -15.91 -15.75 24.89
CA PHE A 920 -14.49 -16.04 25.03
C PHE A 920 -14.34 -17.43 25.64
N ASN A 921 -13.59 -18.30 24.95
CA ASN A 921 -13.40 -19.70 25.36
C ASN A 921 -14.73 -20.43 25.67
N GLY A 922 -15.79 -20.12 24.92
CA GLY A 922 -17.14 -20.67 25.07
C GLY A 922 -18.00 -20.10 26.21
N GLU A 923 -17.52 -19.14 27.00
CA GLU A 923 -18.33 -18.39 27.96
C GLU A 923 -18.86 -17.09 27.36
N THR A 924 -20.17 -16.84 27.47
CA THR A 924 -20.77 -15.56 27.08
C THR A 924 -20.13 -14.38 27.84
N MET A 925 -19.60 -13.41 27.10
CA MET A 925 -18.97 -12.22 27.68
C MET A 925 -19.98 -11.15 28.07
N SER A 926 -19.64 -10.34 29.07
CA SER A 926 -20.44 -9.23 29.57
C SER A 926 -20.19 -7.89 28.85
N TRP A 927 -19.55 -7.92 27.68
CA TRP A 927 -19.17 -6.71 26.94
C TRP A 927 -20.32 -6.16 26.08
N THR A 928 -20.26 -4.86 25.79
CA THR A 928 -21.13 -4.21 24.82
C THR A 928 -20.26 -3.40 23.88
N TYR A 929 -20.59 -3.40 22.59
CA TYR A 929 -19.89 -2.63 21.56
C TYR A 929 -19.95 -1.10 21.84
N GLY A 930 -18.83 -0.40 21.62
CA GLY A 930 -18.64 1.03 21.90
C GLY A 930 -17.73 1.34 23.12
N ALA A 931 -16.87 2.35 22.98
CA ALA A 931 -15.96 2.87 24.02
C ALA A 931 -16.64 3.30 25.34
N VAL A 932 -17.96 3.51 25.33
CA VAL A 932 -18.78 3.66 26.54
C VAL A 932 -19.89 2.60 26.50
N PRO A 933 -19.89 1.63 27.44
CA PRO A 933 -20.90 0.59 27.46
C PRO A 933 -22.34 1.13 27.46
N ASN A 934 -23.14 0.70 26.49
CA ASN A 934 -24.52 1.15 26.24
C ASN A 934 -24.72 2.60 25.76
N LYS A 935 -23.68 3.30 25.24
CA LYS A 935 -23.94 4.48 24.38
C LYS A 935 -24.58 4.03 23.07
N LYS A 936 -25.77 4.55 22.77
CA LYS A 936 -26.41 4.42 21.44
C LYS A 936 -25.83 5.39 20.41
N GLU A 937 -24.92 6.26 20.85
CA GLU A 937 -24.34 7.35 20.07
C GLU A 937 -23.20 6.90 19.16
N THR A 938 -22.62 5.70 19.32
CA THR A 938 -21.76 5.11 18.29
C THR A 938 -22.60 4.89 17.04
N TRP A 939 -22.12 5.36 15.88
CA TRP A 939 -22.98 5.56 14.72
C TRP A 939 -23.35 4.25 14.02
N ASP A 940 -22.39 3.33 13.99
CA ASP A 940 -22.34 1.98 13.39
C ASP A 940 -23.08 0.89 14.19
N TYR A 941 -23.27 1.10 15.50
CA TYR A 941 -23.88 0.21 16.50
C TYR A 941 -25.08 -0.64 16.02
N ASP A 942 -26.03 -0.02 15.31
CA ASP A 942 -27.23 -0.67 14.75
C ASP A 942 -27.28 -0.63 13.21
N MET A 943 -26.22 -0.12 12.57
CA MET A 943 -26.09 -0.01 11.11
C MET A 943 -25.28 -1.15 10.51
N MET A 944 -24.22 -1.62 11.18
CA MET A 944 -23.39 -2.73 10.70
C MET A 944 -23.95 -4.09 11.12
N GLN A 945 -23.93 -5.05 10.19
CA GLN A 945 -24.48 -6.39 10.38
C GLN A 945 -23.53 -7.48 9.91
N GLY A 946 -23.48 -8.57 10.67
CA GLY A 946 -22.69 -9.77 10.41
C GLY A 946 -23.45 -11.05 10.79
N CYS A 947 -22.85 -12.20 10.47
CA CYS A 947 -23.48 -13.50 10.67
C CYS A 947 -22.97 -14.21 11.92
N LEU A 948 -23.89 -14.72 12.73
CA LEU A 948 -23.58 -15.72 13.75
C LEU A 948 -23.96 -17.11 13.22
N CYS A 949 -22.97 -17.98 13.04
CA CYS A 949 -23.17 -19.29 12.41
C CYS A 949 -23.79 -20.32 13.36
N SER A 950 -24.54 -21.25 12.78
CA SER A 950 -25.08 -22.41 13.50
C SER A 950 -23.97 -23.44 13.78
N PRO A 951 -24.08 -24.29 14.81
CA PRO A 951 -23.08 -25.30 15.10
C PRO A 951 -22.72 -26.18 13.89
N GLY A 952 -21.41 -26.38 13.65
CA GLY A 952 -20.89 -27.10 12.48
C GLY A 952 -20.76 -26.26 11.20
N TRP A 953 -20.99 -24.94 11.29
CA TRP A 953 -20.75 -23.96 10.23
C TRP A 953 -19.91 -22.78 10.72
N GLU A 954 -19.12 -22.21 9.83
CA GLU A 954 -18.18 -21.12 10.06
C GLU A 954 -17.96 -20.28 8.78
N GLY A 955 -17.06 -19.31 8.85
CA GLY A 955 -16.84 -18.30 7.79
C GLY A 955 -17.75 -17.09 7.95
N HIS A 956 -17.44 -15.99 7.27
CA HIS A 956 -18.10 -14.69 7.45
C HIS A 956 -19.57 -14.68 7.04
N ASP A 957 -19.95 -15.59 6.14
CA ASP A 957 -21.31 -15.79 5.61
C ASP A 957 -21.89 -17.17 5.99
N CYS A 958 -21.24 -17.90 6.90
CA CYS A 958 -21.61 -19.25 7.31
C CYS A 958 -21.68 -20.31 6.19
N SER A 959 -20.99 -20.08 5.06
CA SER A 959 -20.95 -21.04 3.94
C SER A 959 -19.97 -22.21 4.14
N LEU A 960 -19.08 -22.15 5.14
CA LEU A 960 -18.04 -23.14 5.37
C LEU A 960 -18.44 -24.12 6.48
N ARG A 961 -18.07 -25.40 6.32
CA ARG A 961 -18.16 -26.40 7.39
C ARG A 961 -16.96 -26.29 8.32
N SER A 962 -17.23 -26.34 9.62
CA SER A 962 -16.18 -26.56 10.62
C SER A 962 -15.60 -27.96 10.53
N CYS A 963 -14.27 -28.05 10.66
CA CYS A 963 -13.56 -29.32 10.77
C CYS A 963 -13.19 -29.66 12.21
N PRO A 964 -12.91 -30.94 12.52
CA PRO A 964 -12.35 -31.35 13.80
C PRO A 964 -11.05 -30.61 14.15
N THR A 965 -10.89 -30.31 15.42
CA THR A 965 -9.68 -29.75 16.03
C THR A 965 -8.98 -30.79 16.90
N GLY A 966 -7.69 -30.60 17.13
CA GLY A 966 -6.89 -31.44 18.00
C GLY A 966 -5.48 -30.90 18.21
N ASP A 967 -4.71 -31.67 18.97
CA ASP A 967 -3.31 -31.41 19.33
C ASP A 967 -2.35 -31.84 18.22
N ASP A 968 -1.23 -31.15 18.02
CA ASP A 968 -0.21 -31.57 17.03
C ASP A 968 0.72 -32.62 17.68
N PRO A 969 0.71 -33.90 17.24
CA PRO A 969 1.51 -34.96 17.84
C PRO A 969 3.03 -34.79 17.72
N MET A 970 3.50 -33.77 16.98
CA MET A 970 4.92 -33.40 16.89
C MET A 970 5.36 -32.37 17.93
N THR A 971 4.44 -31.68 18.60
CA THR A 971 4.79 -30.72 19.66
C THR A 971 5.18 -31.51 20.92
N LEU A 972 6.32 -31.19 21.51
CA LEU A 972 6.89 -31.96 22.64
C LEU A 972 6.74 -31.22 23.96
N GLN A 973 6.70 -31.98 25.06
CA GLN A 973 6.62 -31.50 26.46
C GLN A 973 5.34 -30.73 26.82
N GLN A 974 4.26 -30.89 26.04
CA GLN A 974 2.97 -30.28 26.35
C GLN A 974 2.29 -30.94 27.56
N ARG A 975 1.33 -30.24 28.14
CA ARG A 975 0.52 -30.71 29.27
C ARG A 975 -0.96 -30.42 29.06
N ASN A 976 -1.80 -31.33 29.54
CA ASN A 976 -3.24 -31.14 29.67
C ASN A 976 -3.54 -30.03 30.69
N GLU A 977 -4.66 -29.34 30.52
CA GLU A 977 -5.22 -28.43 31.53
C GLU A 977 -5.66 -29.19 32.78
N VAL A 978 -5.32 -28.66 33.95
CA VAL A 978 -5.66 -29.23 35.26
C VAL A 978 -6.18 -28.14 36.19
N GLN A 979 -7.46 -28.26 36.56
CA GLN A 979 -8.09 -27.41 37.55
C GLN A 979 -8.18 -28.12 38.91
N MET A 980 -7.86 -27.42 39.99
CA MET A 980 -7.84 -27.96 41.35
C MET A 980 -8.94 -27.31 42.18
N LEU A 981 -9.85 -28.11 42.72
CA LEU A 981 -11.00 -27.65 43.50
C LEU A 981 -10.85 -28.16 44.94
N VAL A 982 -11.08 -27.28 45.92
CA VAL A 982 -11.17 -27.66 47.34
C VAL A 982 -12.61 -27.48 47.79
N CYS A 983 -13.23 -28.56 48.26
CA CYS A 983 -14.61 -28.54 48.75
C CYS A 983 -14.66 -28.79 50.26
N LYS A 984 -15.27 -27.86 50.99
CA LYS A 984 -15.45 -27.91 52.43
C LYS A 984 -16.92 -28.05 52.80
N GLY A 985 -17.23 -29.06 53.60
CA GLY A 985 -18.54 -29.28 54.22
C GLY A 985 -18.91 -30.77 54.30
N SER A 986 -19.84 -31.09 55.20
CA SER A 986 -20.25 -32.47 55.52
C SER A 986 -21.69 -32.81 55.10
N SER A 987 -22.36 -31.90 54.39
CA SER A 987 -23.72 -32.09 53.84
C SER A 987 -24.03 -31.04 52.78
N GLY A 988 -24.98 -31.33 51.90
CA GLY A 988 -25.45 -30.42 50.85
C GLY A 988 -25.09 -30.88 49.44
N PHE A 989 -25.39 -30.00 48.48
CA PHE A 989 -25.21 -30.23 47.04
C PHE A 989 -24.47 -29.06 46.41
N PHE A 990 -23.69 -29.36 45.37
CA PHE A 990 -23.06 -28.39 44.49
C PHE A 990 -23.35 -28.74 43.03
N THR A 991 -23.42 -27.72 42.19
CA THR A 991 -23.51 -27.86 40.74
C THR A 991 -22.26 -27.27 40.14
N LEU A 992 -21.57 -27.99 39.26
CA LEU A 992 -20.46 -27.42 38.48
C LEU A 992 -21.00 -26.90 37.13
N LYS A 993 -20.36 -25.85 36.63
CA LYS A 993 -20.62 -25.29 35.31
C LYS A 993 -19.31 -25.19 34.55
N PHE A 994 -19.32 -25.67 33.32
CA PHE A 994 -18.25 -25.42 32.36
C PHE A 994 -18.84 -24.72 31.15
N ARG A 995 -18.34 -23.51 30.87
CA ARG A 995 -18.98 -22.60 29.92
C ARG A 995 -20.43 -22.36 30.35
N ASP A 996 -21.35 -22.15 29.40
CA ASP A 996 -22.77 -21.97 29.70
C ASP A 996 -23.55 -23.29 30.00
N ALA A 997 -22.86 -24.43 30.13
CA ALA A 997 -23.46 -25.73 30.48
C ALA A 997 -23.28 -26.07 31.97
N ALA A 998 -24.29 -26.68 32.58
CA ALA A 998 -24.34 -27.01 34.01
C ALA A 998 -24.57 -28.50 34.25
N THR A 999 -23.88 -29.09 35.23
CA THR A 999 -24.15 -30.46 35.68
C THR A 999 -25.52 -30.54 36.35
N PRO A 1000 -26.09 -31.74 36.53
CA PRO A 1000 -27.07 -31.97 37.59
C PRO A 1000 -26.49 -31.62 38.97
N GLN A 1001 -27.34 -31.46 39.98
CA GLN A 1001 -26.89 -31.28 41.38
C GLN A 1001 -26.12 -32.52 41.85
N LEU A 1002 -24.90 -32.31 42.36
CA LEU A 1002 -24.00 -33.35 42.85
C LEU A 1002 -23.95 -33.30 44.38
N PRO A 1003 -24.09 -34.44 45.09
CA PRO A 1003 -23.99 -34.47 46.55
C PRO A 1003 -22.53 -34.30 47.01
N PHE A 1004 -22.34 -33.75 48.22
CA PHE A 1004 -21.02 -33.54 48.83
C PHE A 1004 -20.11 -34.81 48.88
N ASN A 1005 -20.70 -36.00 48.84
CA ASN A 1005 -20.02 -37.29 48.86
C ASN A 1005 -20.01 -38.02 47.50
N VAL A 1006 -20.19 -37.29 46.39
CA VAL A 1006 -20.17 -37.87 45.04
C VAL A 1006 -18.85 -38.63 44.76
N PRO A 1007 -18.90 -39.89 44.25
CA PRO A 1007 -17.70 -40.61 43.84
C PRO A 1007 -17.01 -39.95 42.63
N ALA A 1008 -15.68 -40.01 42.56
CA ALA A 1008 -14.89 -39.37 41.50
C ALA A 1008 -15.32 -39.79 40.07
N ALA A 1009 -15.62 -41.07 39.86
CA ALA A 1009 -16.13 -41.56 38.57
C ALA A 1009 -17.52 -40.99 38.20
N SER A 1010 -18.38 -40.74 39.20
CA SER A 1010 -19.70 -40.12 39.00
C SER A 1010 -19.57 -38.62 38.74
N LEU A 1011 -18.62 -37.94 39.38
CA LEU A 1011 -18.27 -36.55 39.10
C LEU A 1011 -17.74 -36.40 37.66
N ALA A 1012 -16.79 -37.24 37.25
CA ALA A 1012 -16.31 -37.28 35.86
C ALA A 1012 -17.48 -37.49 34.88
N SER A 1013 -18.30 -38.53 35.09
CA SER A 1013 -19.46 -38.82 34.23
C SER A 1013 -20.45 -37.65 34.12
N ALA A 1014 -20.66 -36.87 35.20
CA ALA A 1014 -21.54 -35.71 35.19
C ALA A 1014 -20.95 -34.52 34.43
N LEU A 1015 -19.62 -34.37 34.41
CA LEU A 1015 -18.90 -33.37 33.61
C LEU A 1015 -18.83 -33.78 32.14
N GLU A 1016 -18.57 -35.05 31.84
CA GLU A 1016 -18.56 -35.57 30.46
C GLU A 1016 -19.93 -35.52 29.78
N ALA A 1017 -21.02 -35.47 30.55
CA ALA A 1017 -22.37 -35.26 30.04
C ALA A 1017 -22.63 -33.82 29.56
N LEU A 1018 -21.73 -32.87 29.84
CA LEU A 1018 -21.80 -31.51 29.30
C LEU A 1018 -21.30 -31.52 27.86
N THR A 1019 -22.14 -31.03 26.93
CA THR A 1019 -21.81 -30.93 25.50
C THR A 1019 -20.59 -30.04 25.20
N THR A 1020 -20.09 -29.31 26.19
CA THR A 1020 -18.97 -28.37 26.10
C THR A 1020 -17.67 -28.87 26.70
N MET A 1021 -17.66 -29.95 27.51
CA MET A 1021 -16.51 -30.37 28.34
C MET A 1021 -15.65 -31.47 27.71
N GLY A 1022 -16.25 -32.40 26.97
CA GLY A 1022 -15.54 -33.58 26.48
C GLY A 1022 -15.17 -34.57 27.59
N LYS A 1023 -14.08 -35.33 27.42
CA LYS A 1023 -13.58 -36.33 28.37
C LYS A 1023 -12.69 -35.71 29.44
N VAL A 1024 -12.83 -36.18 30.68
CA VAL A 1024 -12.11 -35.65 31.85
C VAL A 1024 -11.68 -36.75 32.81
N SER A 1025 -10.54 -36.56 33.48
CA SER A 1025 -10.13 -37.38 34.63
C SER A 1025 -10.42 -36.60 35.92
N ALA A 1026 -11.25 -37.17 36.79
CA ALA A 1026 -11.49 -36.63 38.13
C ALA A 1026 -10.85 -37.55 39.19
N THR A 1027 -10.01 -37.00 40.05
CA THR A 1027 -9.36 -37.73 41.15
C THR A 1027 -9.39 -36.91 42.45
N TYR A 1028 -9.42 -37.58 43.60
CA TYR A 1028 -9.46 -36.93 44.92
C TYR A 1028 -8.20 -37.29 45.71
N SER A 1029 -7.54 -36.30 46.31
CA SER A 1029 -6.36 -36.50 47.16
C SER A 1029 -6.42 -35.65 48.44
N THR A 1030 -5.87 -36.18 49.53
CA THR A 1030 -5.74 -35.47 50.82
C THR A 1030 -4.42 -34.71 50.98
N ASP A 1031 -3.44 -34.96 50.12
CA ASP A 1031 -2.18 -34.21 50.00
C ASP A 1031 -1.54 -34.41 48.60
N THR A 1032 -0.32 -33.89 48.38
CA THR A 1032 0.41 -34.02 47.10
C THR A 1032 0.96 -35.43 46.81
N ASN A 1033 0.72 -36.44 47.65
CA ASN A 1033 1.32 -37.77 47.57
C ASN A 1033 0.33 -38.91 47.28
N GLY A 1034 -0.91 -38.59 46.87
CA GLY A 1034 -1.76 -39.53 46.12
C GLY A 1034 -2.55 -40.57 46.93
N VAL A 1035 -2.95 -40.25 48.16
CA VAL A 1035 -3.90 -41.09 48.91
C VAL A 1035 -5.34 -40.79 48.46
N THR A 1036 -6.04 -41.80 47.94
CA THR A 1036 -7.41 -41.69 47.44
C THR A 1036 -8.42 -41.49 48.58
N GLY A 1037 -8.81 -40.23 48.83
CA GLY A 1037 -9.82 -39.86 49.83
C GLY A 1037 -11.20 -39.61 49.21
N SER A 1038 -12.21 -40.37 49.62
CA SER A 1038 -13.64 -40.03 49.46
C SER A 1038 -14.18 -39.65 50.85
N PRO A 1039 -15.06 -38.64 51.02
CA PRO A 1039 -15.91 -37.93 50.04
C PRO A 1039 -15.24 -36.81 49.22
N ALA A 1040 -15.94 -36.26 48.22
CA ALA A 1040 -15.49 -35.10 47.43
C ALA A 1040 -15.33 -33.81 48.26
N CYS A 1041 -16.18 -33.62 49.27
CA CYS A 1041 -16.13 -32.52 50.22
C CYS A 1041 -15.97 -33.03 51.65
N ASP A 1042 -15.07 -32.44 52.43
CA ASP A 1042 -14.81 -32.83 53.83
C ASP A 1042 -14.96 -31.64 54.80
N ALA A 1043 -15.07 -31.91 56.11
CA ALA A 1043 -15.32 -30.86 57.10
C ALA A 1043 -14.14 -29.88 57.32
N ALA A 1044 -12.90 -30.30 57.05
CA ALA A 1044 -11.73 -29.44 57.15
C ALA A 1044 -11.50 -28.64 55.86
N GLY A 1045 -11.82 -29.23 54.70
CA GLY A 1045 -11.40 -28.75 53.38
C GLY A 1045 -9.99 -29.22 53.03
N SER A 1046 -9.59 -30.42 53.48
CA SER A 1046 -8.33 -31.07 53.11
C SER A 1046 -8.42 -31.89 51.83
N ASN A 1047 -9.62 -32.24 51.37
CA ASN A 1047 -9.81 -33.00 50.16
C ASN A 1047 -9.75 -32.08 48.94
N THR A 1048 -8.75 -32.32 48.08
CA THR A 1048 -8.59 -31.62 46.82
C THR A 1048 -9.02 -32.51 45.67
N ILE A 1049 -9.95 -32.00 44.86
CA ILE A 1049 -10.43 -32.60 43.62
C ILE A 1049 -9.55 -32.08 42.49
N ARG A 1050 -8.83 -32.99 41.82
CA ARG A 1050 -8.11 -32.72 40.58
C ARG A 1050 -9.01 -33.08 39.40
N ILE A 1051 -9.28 -32.11 38.53
CA ILE A 1051 -9.97 -32.31 37.25
C ILE A 1051 -8.97 -32.01 36.13
N GLU A 1052 -8.66 -33.01 35.32
CA GLU A 1052 -7.77 -32.91 34.16
C GLU A 1052 -8.59 -33.07 32.87
N SER A 1053 -8.47 -32.11 31.95
CA SER A 1053 -9.12 -32.16 30.64
C SER A 1053 -8.35 -33.06 29.69
N LEU A 1054 -9.03 -33.98 29.00
CA LEU A 1054 -8.38 -35.00 28.18
C LEU A 1054 -8.67 -34.86 26.68
N THR A 1055 -9.71 -34.13 26.29
CA THR A 1055 -10.09 -33.95 24.86
C THR A 1055 -10.34 -32.52 24.43
N ASN A 1056 -10.41 -31.57 25.38
CA ASN A 1056 -10.38 -30.15 25.11
C ASN A 1056 -8.99 -29.65 25.53
N PHE A 1057 -8.24 -29.04 24.61
CA PHE A 1057 -6.86 -28.62 24.81
C PHE A 1057 -6.73 -27.10 24.98
N GLY A 1058 -5.50 -26.65 25.22
CA GLY A 1058 -5.18 -25.25 25.57
C GLY A 1058 -5.56 -24.86 27.00
N ASP A 1059 -5.48 -23.57 27.26
CA ASP A 1059 -5.91 -22.89 28.50
C ASP A 1059 -7.45 -22.82 28.53
N LEU A 1060 -8.10 -23.50 29.48
CA LEU A 1060 -9.58 -23.61 29.55
C LEU A 1060 -10.15 -22.70 30.65
N PRO A 1061 -11.40 -22.20 30.51
CA PRO A 1061 -11.95 -21.29 31.50
C PRO A 1061 -12.17 -22.03 32.83
N PRO A 1062 -12.05 -21.35 33.98
CA PRO A 1062 -12.31 -21.96 35.27
C PRO A 1062 -13.73 -22.50 35.34
N LEU A 1063 -13.88 -23.72 35.86
CA LEU A 1063 -15.16 -24.25 36.29
C LEU A 1063 -15.82 -23.24 37.25
N ARG A 1064 -17.10 -22.95 37.02
CA ARG A 1064 -17.93 -22.16 37.95
C ARG A 1064 -18.81 -23.09 38.77
N TRP A 1065 -19.38 -22.58 39.86
CA TRP A 1065 -20.20 -23.41 40.74
C TRP A 1065 -21.43 -22.70 41.30
N ILE A 1066 -22.44 -23.49 41.65
CA ILE A 1066 -23.61 -23.09 42.45
C ILE A 1066 -23.65 -24.01 43.67
N LEU A 1067 -23.90 -23.45 44.86
CA LEU A 1067 -24.01 -24.19 46.11
C LEU A 1067 -25.44 -24.06 46.64
N ASP A 1068 -26.10 -25.20 46.88
CA ASP A 1068 -27.48 -25.26 47.37
C ASP A 1068 -27.55 -25.79 48.81
N GLY A 1069 -26.53 -25.49 49.63
CA GLY A 1069 -26.40 -26.00 51.00
C GLY A 1069 -25.21 -25.43 51.78
N ALA A 1070 -24.83 -26.10 52.88
CA ALA A 1070 -23.80 -25.65 53.82
C ALA A 1070 -22.34 -25.93 53.37
N LEU A 1071 -22.09 -25.89 52.06
CA LEU A 1071 -20.78 -26.13 51.45
C LEU A 1071 -20.00 -24.82 51.25
N THR A 1072 -18.69 -24.94 51.06
CA THR A 1072 -17.82 -23.90 50.51
C THR A 1072 -16.94 -24.56 49.45
N LEU A 1073 -16.83 -23.97 48.27
CA LEU A 1073 -16.00 -24.47 47.18
C LEU A 1073 -15.06 -23.35 46.72
N THR A 1074 -13.80 -23.70 46.43
CA THR A 1074 -12.79 -22.80 45.86
C THR A 1074 -12.03 -23.53 44.76
N ILE A 1075 -11.65 -22.84 43.68
CA ILE A 1075 -11.01 -23.44 42.50
C ILE A 1075 -9.75 -22.63 42.14
N SER A 1076 -8.62 -23.32 41.92
CA SER A 1076 -7.35 -22.76 41.42
C SER A 1076 -7.14 -23.18 39.97
N VAL A 1077 -6.74 -22.21 39.14
CA VAL A 1077 -6.50 -22.35 37.68
C VAL A 1077 -5.27 -21.55 37.23
N ASP A 1078 -4.50 -21.01 38.18
CA ASP A 1078 -3.44 -20.03 38.01
C ASP A 1078 -2.03 -20.65 38.09
N GLY A 1079 -1.92 -21.97 37.97
CA GLY A 1079 -0.70 -22.74 38.23
C GLY A 1079 -0.37 -22.89 39.72
N VAL A 1080 -1.20 -22.35 40.62
CA VAL A 1080 -1.07 -22.49 42.07
C VAL A 1080 -1.92 -23.69 42.56
N GLY A 1081 -1.62 -24.20 43.76
CA GLY A 1081 -2.41 -25.29 44.38
C GLY A 1081 -2.34 -26.64 43.67
N GLY A 1082 -1.41 -26.82 42.72
CA GLY A 1082 -1.29 -28.03 41.89
C GLY A 1082 -2.10 -28.00 40.60
N SER A 1083 -2.72 -26.85 40.27
CA SER A 1083 -3.29 -26.61 38.94
C SER A 1083 -2.19 -26.50 37.87
N VAL A 1084 -2.54 -26.76 36.62
CA VAL A 1084 -1.61 -26.73 35.48
C VAL A 1084 -2.35 -26.11 34.30
N GLN A 1085 -1.88 -24.95 33.84
CA GLN A 1085 -2.36 -24.34 32.61
C GLN A 1085 -2.03 -25.24 31.42
N GLY A 1086 -3.05 -25.59 30.63
CA GLY A 1086 -2.93 -26.45 29.46
C GLY A 1086 -2.10 -25.80 28.35
N THR A 1087 -1.18 -26.58 27.77
CA THR A 1087 -0.26 -26.10 26.73
C THR A 1087 -0.35 -26.92 25.43
N LYS A 1088 -1.31 -27.85 25.35
CA LYS A 1088 -1.62 -28.57 24.10
C LYS A 1088 -2.33 -27.65 23.12
N GLU A 1089 -2.15 -27.89 21.83
CA GLU A 1089 -2.85 -27.15 20.80
C GLU A 1089 -4.29 -27.66 20.61
N GLU A 1090 -5.22 -26.78 20.23
CA GLU A 1090 -6.58 -27.15 19.78
C GLU A 1090 -6.78 -26.52 18.39
N VAL A 1091 -6.12 -27.10 17.39
CA VAL A 1091 -6.01 -26.52 16.03
C VAL A 1091 -6.69 -27.40 14.99
N VAL A 1092 -7.21 -26.77 13.93
CA VAL A 1092 -7.92 -27.46 12.85
C VAL A 1092 -7.02 -28.52 12.22
N CYS A 1093 -7.52 -29.76 12.20
CA CYS A 1093 -6.80 -30.92 11.68
C CYS A 1093 -5.39 -31.12 12.29
N SER A 1094 -5.20 -30.76 13.58
CA SER A 1094 -3.96 -30.98 14.34
C SER A 1094 -2.67 -30.44 13.69
N ASN A 1095 -2.77 -29.44 12.79
CA ASN A 1095 -1.69 -29.03 11.87
C ASN A 1095 -1.10 -30.16 10.99
N ARG A 1096 -1.73 -31.34 10.97
CA ARG A 1096 -1.31 -32.54 10.21
C ARG A 1096 -2.28 -32.94 9.11
N GLY A 1097 -3.39 -32.23 8.93
CA GLY A 1097 -4.30 -32.40 7.80
C GLY A 1097 -4.76 -31.09 7.18
N ILE A 1098 -5.47 -31.21 6.06
CA ILE A 1098 -6.15 -30.09 5.38
C ILE A 1098 -7.65 -30.24 5.61
N CYS A 1099 -8.31 -29.20 6.12
CA CYS A 1099 -9.76 -29.18 6.24
C CYS A 1099 -10.44 -29.07 4.87
N ASN A 1100 -11.38 -29.97 4.58
CA ASN A 1100 -12.33 -29.78 3.49
C ASN A 1100 -13.58 -29.06 4.02
N HIS A 1101 -13.60 -27.72 3.92
CA HIS A 1101 -14.71 -26.88 4.37
C HIS A 1101 -16.04 -27.08 3.60
N LEU A 1102 -16.10 -27.93 2.55
CA LEU A 1102 -17.38 -28.34 1.96
C LEU A 1102 -18.02 -29.50 2.73
N THR A 1103 -17.22 -30.34 3.38
CA THR A 1103 -17.68 -31.56 4.08
C THR A 1103 -17.46 -31.53 5.58
N GLY A 1104 -16.59 -30.64 6.11
CA GLY A 1104 -16.20 -30.61 7.52
C GLY A 1104 -15.29 -31.76 7.92
N VAL A 1105 -14.48 -32.28 6.99
CA VAL A 1105 -13.63 -33.47 7.19
C VAL A 1105 -12.18 -33.12 6.92
N CYS A 1106 -11.29 -33.48 7.83
CA CYS A 1106 -9.85 -33.36 7.63
C CYS A 1106 -9.31 -34.45 6.71
N ARG A 1107 -8.51 -34.06 5.72
CA ARG A 1107 -7.68 -34.99 4.94
C ARG A 1107 -6.27 -34.98 5.51
N CYS A 1108 -5.91 -36.04 6.23
CA CYS A 1108 -4.61 -36.16 6.89
C CYS A 1108 -3.45 -36.28 5.91
N SER A 1109 -2.28 -35.79 6.34
CA SER A 1109 -1.01 -35.96 5.65
C SER A 1109 -0.50 -37.40 5.84
N TYR A 1110 0.42 -37.82 4.96
CA TYR A 1110 0.99 -39.16 5.03
C TYR A 1110 1.66 -39.43 6.39
N GLY A 1111 1.39 -40.60 6.99
CA GLY A 1111 1.89 -40.99 8.32
C GLY A 1111 1.10 -40.40 9.49
N PHE A 1112 -0.02 -39.70 9.24
CA PHE A 1112 -0.93 -39.19 10.26
C PHE A 1112 -2.35 -39.68 10.00
N THR A 1113 -3.05 -40.03 11.07
CA THR A 1113 -4.45 -40.44 11.07
C THR A 1113 -5.17 -39.85 12.28
N SER A 1114 -6.47 -40.14 12.39
CA SER A 1114 -7.35 -39.65 13.44
C SER A 1114 -6.92 -40.11 14.84
N SER A 1115 -7.01 -39.21 15.83
CA SER A 1115 -6.65 -39.48 17.21
C SER A 1115 -7.85 -39.87 18.09
N ASP A 1116 -7.56 -40.41 19.27
CA ASP A 1116 -8.51 -40.52 20.38
C ASP A 1116 -8.53 -39.27 21.30
N GLY A 1117 -7.58 -38.35 21.13
CA GLY A 1117 -7.30 -37.20 22.00
C GLY A 1117 -6.32 -37.49 23.16
N PHE A 1118 -6.02 -38.75 23.43
CA PHE A 1118 -5.13 -39.20 24.51
C PHE A 1118 -3.71 -39.51 24.01
N GLY A 1119 -3.45 -39.31 22.72
CA GLY A 1119 -2.19 -39.66 22.05
C GLY A 1119 -2.21 -41.06 21.40
N GLY A 1120 -3.37 -41.72 21.35
CA GLY A 1120 -3.61 -42.96 20.63
C GLY A 1120 -4.37 -42.75 19.32
N GLU A 1121 -4.51 -43.83 18.56
CA GLU A 1121 -5.37 -43.89 17.36
C GLU A 1121 -6.85 -43.88 17.78
N GLY A 1122 -7.70 -43.15 17.05
CA GLY A 1122 -9.13 -43.06 17.36
C GLY A 1122 -9.95 -42.44 16.24
N ASP A 1123 -11.19 -42.04 16.53
CA ASP A 1123 -12.20 -41.65 15.53
C ASP A 1123 -12.53 -40.14 15.49
N ARG A 1124 -11.74 -39.25 16.12
CA ARG A 1124 -11.99 -37.79 16.14
C ARG A 1124 -12.01 -37.14 14.74
N GLY A 1125 -11.34 -37.73 13.76
CA GLY A 1125 -11.18 -37.17 12.40
C GLY A 1125 -10.25 -35.97 12.35
N ASP A 1126 -9.35 -35.81 13.33
CA ASP A 1126 -8.53 -34.62 13.57
C ASP A 1126 -7.09 -34.70 13.03
N CYS A 1127 -6.63 -35.86 12.57
CA CYS A 1127 -5.24 -36.11 12.15
C CYS A 1127 -4.20 -36.01 13.30
N GLY A 1128 -4.63 -36.07 14.55
CA GLY A 1128 -3.77 -35.91 15.73
C GLY A 1128 -2.96 -37.13 16.15
N TYR A 1129 -3.02 -38.25 15.43
CA TYR A 1129 -2.24 -39.45 15.72
C TYR A 1129 -1.19 -39.73 14.64
N MET A 1130 0.06 -39.97 15.05
CA MET A 1130 1.11 -40.43 14.15
C MET A 1130 1.03 -41.95 13.99
N GLU A 1131 0.85 -42.42 12.76
CA GLU A 1131 0.89 -43.85 12.47
C GLU A 1131 2.29 -44.41 12.77
N PRO A 1132 2.40 -45.61 13.40
CA PRO A 1132 3.68 -46.27 13.58
C PRO A 1132 4.22 -46.77 12.23
N LEU A 1133 4.91 -45.88 11.51
CA LEU A 1133 5.66 -46.22 10.30
C LEU A 1133 6.62 -47.37 10.61
N TYR A 1134 6.42 -48.51 9.93
CA TYR A 1134 7.33 -49.68 9.95
C TYR A 1134 8.66 -49.35 9.26
N LEU A 1135 9.43 -48.45 9.87
CA LEU A 1135 10.80 -48.16 9.50
C LEU A 1135 11.69 -49.32 9.95
N THR A 1136 12.47 -49.85 9.01
CA THR A 1136 13.41 -50.95 9.22
C THR A 1136 14.31 -50.71 10.43
N SER A 1137 14.83 -51.79 11.03
CA SER A 1137 15.62 -51.81 12.29
C SER A 1137 16.75 -50.78 12.43
N ALA A 1138 17.26 -50.19 11.34
CA ALA A 1138 18.18 -49.06 11.36
C ALA A 1138 17.59 -47.79 12.03
N ALA A 1139 16.29 -47.54 11.91
CA ALA A 1139 15.64 -46.37 12.52
C ALA A 1139 15.51 -46.48 14.05
N GLN A 1140 15.28 -47.70 14.57
CA GLN A 1140 15.25 -47.96 16.01
C GLN A 1140 16.60 -47.69 16.69
N GLN A 1141 17.72 -47.86 15.98
CA GLN A 1141 19.05 -47.46 16.49
C GLN A 1141 19.31 -45.95 16.38
N ALA A 1142 18.68 -45.23 15.46
CA ALA A 1142 18.82 -43.79 15.33
C ALA A 1142 18.03 -43.01 16.40
N ASN A 1143 16.89 -43.53 16.86
CA ASN A 1143 16.10 -42.94 17.95
C ASN A 1143 16.59 -43.33 19.37
N ALA A 1144 17.68 -44.09 19.47
CA ALA A 1144 18.27 -44.53 20.74
C ALA A 1144 19.61 -43.84 21.07
N VAL A 1145 19.96 -42.78 20.32
CA VAL A 1145 21.19 -41.97 20.41
C VAL A 1145 20.82 -40.50 20.44
#